data_AF-A0A5S5ME36-F1
#
_entry.id   AF-A0A5S5ME36-F1
#
_cell.length_a   1.000
_cell.length_b   1.000
_cell.length_c   1.000
_cell.angle_alpha   90.00
_cell.angle_beta   90.00
_cell.angle_gamma   90.00
#
_symmetry.space_group_name_H-M   'P 1'
#
loop_
_entity.id
_entity.type
_entity.pdbx_description
1 polymer ?
#
loop_
_entity_poly.entity_id
_entity_poly.type
_entity_poly.pdbx_seq_one_letter_code
_entity_poly.pdbx_strand_id
1 'polypeptide(L)'
;MSLSPGGKIQGFSLPAFLQMVQMEKTTCTLTVKGKKSQGEIHIRDGEVIDASYRDLPALDAAYEILCLKDPVIHMQRDCAATERKIRVPMMHLLMEGARLQDEKLQNIGDEEDEEDEIPELEIEETPEPTRPFHQDSGSVFDDDEDDELAALSAYEFSDDELRQATNTDFTQNISPEASMQPIRIQAMQSAGKQSERPPSSSHAEKTEDPKPAPRFSRKRLLILTFTTMGFIIIAAAASYFGYARYQHNTAYTELQESLLRMELPEQQEVLFNRFLDAFPDSPHAQEITHARGQLRQSILERDYLELMNEEKQLSSSPEDFEKGLRLYERFLIRHPDGPRADTVKTLREDRILAMAKDMAAMTEENIAERNWLQRARDFQQRFPENPGMAVLEKSIEERGDQRLAFILGLSGKNRETRSRAMVAAREYMEDFPEHAGMERARIHLNNLLRQQRIEDLQASADRLNSNEERLRFFERTRREENDPQILTFIRQRIGFLEQKTAEDRMWESLQSDLKRPGLNEMTRISLLDRYLTESPPEHYRSQAQALRDQIIRERTRREQESLEERRRQAALALQRQQAEERARAAEARARLENATREMNRRLAGVQQRFINLNNGTVQDRQTGKIWMLTDSEAHTGQCLNFHEARTFVQNLNLGGHRDWRLPRESELAQIFKNPPAYPLPDPNRWYWSSELFSRGYTNEVRVVTARDESVFQRQSHGPETCGHAFAIRP
;
A
#
# COMPACT_ATOMS: atom_id res chain seq x y z
N MET A 1 -8.89 -35.07 -31.97
CA MET A 1 -8.38 -33.70 -31.74
C MET A 1 -8.59 -32.88 -33.01
N SER A 2 -9.57 -31.97 -33.03
CA SER A 2 -9.78 -31.03 -34.13
C SER A 2 -9.05 -29.73 -33.80
N LEU A 3 -7.86 -29.54 -34.36
CA LEU A 3 -7.14 -28.27 -34.27
C LEU A 3 -7.67 -27.30 -35.33
N SER A 4 -8.13 -26.14 -34.87
CA SER A 4 -8.51 -24.95 -35.62
C SER A 4 -7.32 -24.44 -36.47
N PRO A 5 -7.56 -23.66 -37.54
CA PRO A 5 -6.47 -23.05 -38.30
C PRO A 5 -5.79 -21.97 -37.44
N GLY A 6 -4.49 -22.13 -37.13
CA GLY A 6 -3.72 -21.17 -36.32
C GLY A 6 -3.43 -21.59 -34.88
N GLY A 7 -3.19 -22.88 -34.62
CA GLY A 7 -2.76 -23.34 -33.30
C GLY A 7 -1.36 -22.79 -32.93
N LYS A 8 -1.28 -22.07 -31.81
CA LYS A 8 -0.03 -21.66 -31.15
C LYS A 8 0.40 -22.77 -30.20
N ILE A 9 1.58 -23.35 -30.44
CA ILE A 9 2.15 -24.40 -29.59
C ILE A 9 3.33 -23.79 -28.84
N GLN A 10 3.25 -23.75 -27.52
CA GLN A 10 4.27 -23.20 -26.64
C GLN A 10 4.70 -24.32 -25.68
N GLY A 11 6.00 -24.65 -25.67
CA GLY A 11 6.56 -25.73 -24.85
C GLY A 11 7.12 -26.95 -25.61
N PHE A 12 7.16 -26.92 -26.95
CA PHE A 12 7.87 -27.91 -27.77
C PHE A 12 9.14 -27.29 -28.39
N SER A 13 10.23 -28.04 -28.46
CA SER A 13 11.41 -27.60 -29.24
C SER A 13 11.08 -27.65 -30.74
N LEU A 14 11.53 -26.64 -31.49
CA LEU A 14 11.33 -26.58 -32.94
C LEU A 14 11.85 -27.85 -33.67
N PRO A 15 13.03 -28.42 -33.31
CA PRO A 15 13.48 -29.71 -33.83
C PRO A 15 12.49 -30.87 -33.59
N ALA A 16 11.94 -31.00 -32.37
CA ALA A 16 10.98 -32.07 -32.06
C ALA A 16 9.67 -31.90 -32.82
N PHE A 17 9.23 -30.65 -33.03
CA PHE A 17 8.05 -30.35 -33.81
C PHE A 17 8.23 -30.68 -35.30
N LEU A 18 9.38 -30.37 -35.89
CA LEU A 18 9.70 -30.74 -37.27
C LEU A 18 9.79 -32.26 -37.47
N GLN A 19 10.30 -33.00 -36.49
CA GLN A 19 10.31 -34.47 -36.51
C GLN A 19 8.90 -35.06 -36.51
N MET A 20 7.99 -34.49 -35.71
CA MET A 20 6.58 -34.89 -35.70
C MET A 20 5.92 -34.65 -37.07
N VAL A 21 6.11 -33.46 -37.64
CA VAL A 21 5.58 -33.11 -38.98
C VAL A 21 6.11 -34.05 -40.07
N GLN A 22 7.39 -34.46 -39.98
CA GLN A 22 7.98 -35.42 -40.89
C GLN A 22 7.35 -36.81 -40.75
N MET A 23 7.13 -37.30 -39.52
CA MET A 23 6.50 -38.61 -39.27
C MET A 23 5.06 -38.67 -39.77
N GLU A 24 4.32 -37.57 -39.61
CA GLU A 24 2.92 -37.45 -40.06
C GLU A 24 2.79 -37.15 -41.56
N LYS A 25 3.91 -36.89 -42.26
CA LYS A 25 3.95 -36.42 -43.65
C LYS A 25 3.07 -35.19 -43.90
N THR A 26 3.00 -34.31 -42.90
CA THR A 26 2.11 -33.15 -42.93
C THR A 26 2.65 -32.10 -43.90
N THR A 27 1.77 -31.50 -44.70
CA THR A 27 2.06 -30.35 -45.56
C THR A 27 1.56 -29.09 -44.86
N CYS A 28 2.45 -28.16 -44.57
CA CYS A 28 2.13 -26.95 -43.80
C CYS A 28 3.18 -25.85 -43.99
N THR A 29 2.82 -24.63 -43.62
CA THR A 29 3.76 -23.52 -43.43
C THR A 29 3.89 -23.23 -41.94
N LEU A 30 5.12 -23.17 -41.46
CA LEU A 30 5.43 -22.86 -40.06
C LEU A 30 5.99 -21.44 -39.98
N THR A 31 5.32 -20.58 -39.23
CA THR A 31 5.86 -19.26 -38.86
C THR A 31 6.48 -19.36 -37.49
N VAL A 32 7.79 -19.14 -37.41
CA VAL A 32 8.60 -19.24 -36.19
C VAL A 32 8.97 -17.82 -35.75
N LYS A 33 8.56 -17.43 -34.54
CA LYS A 33 8.83 -16.11 -33.97
C LYS A 33 9.80 -16.21 -32.78
N GLY A 34 10.94 -15.54 -32.86
CA GLY A 34 11.87 -15.31 -31.75
C GLY A 34 11.68 -13.93 -31.10
N LYS A 35 12.58 -13.53 -30.18
CA LYS A 35 12.49 -12.26 -29.42
C LYS A 35 12.53 -10.99 -30.29
N LYS A 36 13.32 -10.98 -31.37
CA LYS A 36 13.50 -9.83 -32.29
C LYS A 36 13.45 -10.21 -33.77
N SER A 37 13.11 -11.46 -34.12
CA SER A 37 13.14 -11.95 -35.49
C SER A 37 12.05 -12.97 -35.76
N GLN A 38 11.62 -13.07 -37.02
CA GLN A 38 10.59 -14.00 -37.48
C GLN A 38 11.06 -14.63 -38.79
N GLY A 39 10.83 -15.93 -38.94
CA GLY A 39 11.06 -16.66 -40.18
C GLY A 39 9.95 -17.65 -40.49
N GLU A 40 9.91 -18.13 -41.72
CA GLU A 40 8.93 -19.12 -42.18
C GLU A 40 9.64 -20.35 -42.77
N ILE A 41 9.06 -21.53 -42.51
CA ILE A 41 9.51 -22.81 -43.07
C ILE A 41 8.34 -23.43 -43.82
N HIS A 42 8.52 -23.71 -45.10
CA HIS A 42 7.51 -24.34 -45.95
C HIS A 42 7.79 -25.84 -46.08
N ILE A 43 6.78 -26.65 -45.76
CA ILE A 43 6.89 -28.11 -45.67
C ILE A 43 5.85 -28.76 -46.59
N ARG A 44 6.25 -29.77 -47.35
CA ARG A 44 5.38 -30.56 -48.21
C ARG A 44 5.71 -32.05 -48.09
N ASP A 45 4.68 -32.86 -47.87
CA ASP A 45 4.79 -34.32 -47.63
C ASP A 45 5.81 -34.68 -46.52
N GLY A 46 5.90 -33.85 -45.47
CA GLY A 46 6.85 -34.02 -44.38
C GLY A 46 8.29 -33.57 -44.65
N GLU A 47 8.60 -33.02 -45.84
CA GLU A 47 9.93 -32.51 -46.20
C GLU A 47 9.95 -30.98 -46.28
N VAL A 48 11.03 -30.36 -45.78
CA VAL A 48 11.23 -28.91 -45.94
C VAL A 48 11.61 -28.61 -47.39
N ILE A 49 10.84 -27.73 -48.03
CA ILE A 49 11.03 -27.39 -49.45
C ILE A 49 11.55 -25.96 -49.66
N ASP A 50 11.26 -25.05 -48.74
CA ASP A 50 11.71 -23.66 -48.78
C ASP A 50 11.72 -23.08 -47.35
N ALA A 51 12.52 -22.04 -47.11
CA ALA A 51 12.50 -21.29 -45.86
C ALA A 51 12.87 -19.83 -46.12
N SER A 52 12.28 -18.92 -45.35
CA SER A 52 12.48 -17.47 -45.47
C SER A 52 12.86 -16.87 -44.13
N TYR A 53 14.01 -16.21 -44.09
CA TYR A 53 14.49 -15.51 -42.91
C TYR A 53 15.46 -14.42 -43.35
N ARG A 54 15.08 -13.15 -43.18
CA ARG A 54 15.83 -11.98 -43.70
C ARG A 54 16.10 -12.15 -45.21
N ASP A 55 17.21 -11.61 -45.70
CA ASP A 55 17.66 -11.73 -47.11
C ASP A 55 18.63 -12.90 -47.32
N LEU A 56 18.47 -14.00 -46.57
CA LEU A 56 19.33 -15.18 -46.69
C LEU A 56 18.82 -16.17 -47.73
N PRO A 57 19.73 -16.95 -48.36
CA PRO A 57 19.35 -18.11 -49.16
C PRO A 57 18.52 -19.11 -48.34
N ALA A 58 17.59 -19.83 -49.00
CA ALA A 58 16.61 -20.67 -48.33
C ALA A 58 17.20 -21.70 -47.35
N LEU A 59 18.35 -22.31 -47.69
CA LEU A 59 19.00 -23.28 -46.83
C LEU A 59 19.58 -22.62 -45.56
N ASP A 60 20.24 -21.47 -45.69
CA ASP A 60 20.82 -20.73 -44.58
C ASP A 60 19.73 -20.11 -43.69
N ALA A 61 18.63 -19.67 -44.30
CA ALA A 61 17.44 -19.24 -43.59
C ALA A 61 16.86 -20.36 -42.71
N ALA A 62 16.83 -21.60 -43.19
CA ALA A 62 16.38 -22.74 -42.40
C ALA A 62 17.30 -22.99 -41.18
N TYR A 63 18.61 -22.88 -41.34
CA TYR A 63 19.57 -23.02 -40.24
C TYR A 63 19.41 -21.92 -39.18
N GLU A 64 19.29 -20.66 -39.59
CA GLU A 64 19.10 -19.55 -38.65
C GLU A 64 17.79 -19.65 -37.88
N ILE A 65 16.70 -20.10 -38.53
CA ILE A 65 15.42 -20.32 -37.84
C ILE A 65 15.54 -21.44 -36.80
N LEU A 66 16.29 -22.51 -37.09
CA LEU A 66 16.54 -23.63 -36.16
C LEU A 66 17.32 -23.20 -34.91
N CYS A 67 18.16 -22.17 -35.01
CA CYS A 67 18.97 -21.65 -33.90
C CYS A 67 18.25 -20.61 -33.02
N LEU A 68 16.98 -20.26 -33.29
CA LEU A 68 16.25 -19.27 -32.49
C LEU A 68 16.03 -19.75 -31.05
N LYS A 69 16.38 -18.91 -30.07
CA LYS A 69 16.11 -19.17 -28.64
C LYS A 69 14.64 -18.89 -28.29
N ASP A 70 14.01 -19.82 -27.58
CA ASP A 70 12.60 -19.79 -27.15
C ASP A 70 11.57 -19.45 -28.27
N PRO A 71 11.55 -20.20 -29.39
CA PRO A 71 10.70 -19.87 -30.52
C PRO A 71 9.23 -20.14 -30.24
N VAL A 72 8.36 -19.21 -30.66
CA VAL A 72 6.91 -19.41 -30.70
C VAL A 72 6.51 -19.86 -32.10
N ILE A 73 5.97 -21.08 -32.21
CA ILE A 73 5.64 -21.72 -33.49
C ILE A 73 4.13 -21.55 -33.77
N HIS A 74 3.82 -21.06 -34.97
CA HIS A 74 2.46 -21.01 -35.51
C HIS A 74 2.39 -21.88 -36.77
N MET A 75 1.44 -22.80 -36.82
CA MET A 75 1.26 -23.69 -37.98
C MET A 75 0.03 -23.28 -38.78
N GLN A 76 0.21 -23.11 -40.09
CA GLN A 76 -0.85 -22.97 -41.07
C GLN A 76 -0.88 -24.24 -41.93
N ARG A 77 -2.06 -24.84 -42.12
CA ARG A 77 -2.25 -26.11 -42.85
C ARG A 77 -2.16 -25.98 -44.37
N ASP A 78 -1.73 -24.83 -44.87
CA ASP A 78 -1.55 -24.53 -46.27
C ASP A 78 -0.05 -24.27 -46.55
N CYS A 79 0.43 -24.70 -47.71
CA CYS A 79 1.81 -24.52 -48.14
C CYS A 79 1.84 -23.84 -49.52
N ALA A 80 2.07 -22.53 -49.53
CA ALA A 80 2.02 -21.70 -50.73
C ALA A 80 3.26 -21.84 -51.64
N ALA A 81 4.41 -22.25 -51.09
CA ALA A 81 5.65 -22.39 -51.84
C ALA A 81 5.61 -23.61 -52.77
N THR A 82 5.55 -23.43 -54.09
CA THR A 82 5.47 -24.55 -55.06
C THR A 82 6.83 -25.12 -55.44
N GLU A 83 7.88 -24.31 -55.42
CA GLU A 83 9.25 -24.69 -55.82
C GLU A 83 10.07 -25.26 -54.66
N ARG A 84 10.81 -26.34 -54.92
CA ARG A 84 11.70 -26.98 -53.93
C ARG A 84 13.12 -26.41 -54.03
N LYS A 85 13.40 -25.41 -53.20
CA LYS A 85 14.72 -24.76 -53.07
C LYS A 85 15.64 -25.51 -52.10
N ILE A 86 15.08 -26.18 -51.09
CA ILE A 86 15.83 -27.00 -50.12
C ILE A 86 15.71 -28.47 -50.53
N ARG A 87 16.85 -29.08 -50.87
CA ARG A 87 16.96 -30.50 -51.27
C ARG A 87 17.60 -31.39 -50.21
N VAL A 88 17.99 -30.79 -49.10
CA VAL A 88 18.65 -31.45 -47.99
C VAL A 88 17.60 -32.22 -47.16
N PRO A 89 17.85 -33.49 -46.79
CA PRO A 89 16.92 -34.25 -45.94
C PRO A 89 16.73 -33.60 -44.56
N MET A 90 15.53 -33.71 -43.98
CA MET A 90 15.19 -33.13 -42.67
C MET A 90 16.21 -33.48 -41.58
N MET A 91 16.68 -34.73 -41.53
CA MET A 91 17.66 -35.17 -40.54
C MET A 91 18.98 -34.39 -40.64
N HIS A 92 19.44 -34.07 -41.85
CA HIS A 92 20.64 -33.26 -42.06
C HIS A 92 20.41 -31.80 -41.66
N LEU A 93 19.22 -31.24 -41.90
CA LEU A 93 18.88 -29.90 -41.41
C LEU A 93 18.93 -29.81 -39.88
N LEU A 94 18.38 -30.82 -39.20
CA LEU A 94 18.36 -30.87 -37.73
C LEU A 94 19.75 -31.08 -37.12
N MET A 95 20.56 -31.98 -37.69
CA MET A 95 21.92 -32.24 -37.20
C MET A 95 22.85 -31.04 -37.42
N GLU A 96 22.79 -30.43 -38.60
CA GLU A 96 23.62 -29.25 -38.91
C GLU A 96 23.14 -28.02 -38.12
N GLY A 97 21.82 -27.86 -37.92
CA GLY A 97 21.27 -26.83 -37.04
C GLY A 97 21.67 -26.98 -35.57
N ALA A 98 21.73 -28.22 -35.06
CA ALA A 98 22.22 -28.50 -33.72
C ALA A 98 23.73 -28.21 -33.59
N ARG A 99 24.52 -28.59 -34.60
CA ARG A 99 25.96 -28.28 -34.67
C ARG A 99 26.21 -26.77 -34.65
N LEU A 100 25.47 -26.00 -35.46
CA LEU A 100 25.57 -24.54 -35.51
C LEU A 100 25.09 -23.87 -34.21
N GLN A 101 24.10 -24.44 -33.53
CA GLN A 101 23.64 -23.95 -32.24
C GLN A 101 24.69 -24.17 -31.14
N ASP A 102 25.36 -25.33 -31.13
CA ASP A 102 26.47 -25.62 -30.21
C ASP A 102 27.70 -24.75 -30.50
N GLU A 103 28.03 -24.51 -31.76
CA GLU A 103 29.10 -23.57 -32.15
C GLU A 103 28.79 -22.13 -31.71
N LYS A 104 27.55 -21.67 -31.90
CA LYS A 104 27.11 -20.35 -31.41
C LYS A 104 27.08 -20.27 -29.88
N LEU A 105 26.89 -21.39 -29.16
CA LEU A 105 26.98 -21.44 -27.70
C LEU A 105 28.42 -21.45 -27.18
N GLN A 106 29.37 -21.96 -27.97
CA GLN A 106 30.81 -21.94 -27.66
C GLN A 106 31.45 -20.58 -27.99
N ASN A 107 31.00 -19.89 -29.03
CA ASN A 107 31.47 -18.54 -29.38
C ASN A 107 30.93 -17.42 -28.47
N ILE A 108 29.94 -17.69 -27.60
CA ILE A 108 29.47 -16.75 -26.57
C ILE A 108 30.46 -16.66 -25.38
N GLY A 109 31.51 -17.49 -25.36
CA GLY A 109 32.57 -17.45 -24.35
C GLY A 109 33.72 -16.49 -24.63
N ASP A 110 33.84 -15.94 -25.85
CA ASP A 110 35.01 -15.15 -26.29
C ASP A 110 34.64 -13.79 -26.95
N GLU A 111 33.39 -13.31 -26.82
CA GLU A 111 32.93 -12.02 -27.38
C GLU A 111 32.14 -11.17 -26.35
N GLU A 112 32.66 -11.03 -25.13
CA GLU A 112 32.29 -9.95 -24.18
C GLU A 112 33.56 -9.21 -23.74
N ASP A 113 34.29 -8.61 -24.68
CA ASP A 113 35.32 -7.59 -24.44
C ASP A 113 35.57 -6.82 -25.75
N GLU A 114 34.54 -6.10 -26.23
CA GLU A 114 34.68 -5.05 -27.27
C GLU A 114 33.41 -4.16 -27.23
N GLU A 115 33.30 -3.36 -26.18
CA GLU A 115 32.61 -2.06 -26.28
C GLU A 115 33.57 -1.10 -26.98
N ASP A 116 33.22 -0.62 -28.18
CA ASP A 116 33.23 0.81 -28.53
C ASP A 116 32.83 1.04 -30.01
N GLU A 117 31.82 1.88 -30.25
CA GLU A 117 31.88 3.05 -31.14
C GLU A 117 30.50 3.75 -31.24
N ILE A 118 30.34 4.85 -30.50
CA ILE A 118 29.40 5.93 -30.80
C ILE A 118 30.24 7.17 -31.13
N PRO A 119 29.89 7.99 -32.14
CA PRO A 119 30.82 8.93 -32.76
C PRO A 119 31.18 10.14 -31.90
N GLU A 120 32.44 10.53 -32.08
CA GLU A 120 33.17 11.71 -31.64
C GLU A 120 32.40 13.05 -31.84
N LEU A 121 32.28 13.83 -30.76
CA LEU A 121 32.10 15.28 -30.79
C LEU A 121 33.04 15.89 -29.74
N GLU A 122 33.96 16.73 -30.24
CA GLU A 122 34.92 17.53 -29.47
C GLU A 122 34.23 18.45 -28.44
N ILE A 123 34.87 18.68 -27.29
CA ILE A 123 35.31 20.01 -26.79
C ILE A 123 35.87 19.91 -25.34
N GLU A 124 37.14 20.32 -25.25
CA GLU A 124 37.89 21.00 -24.17
C GLU A 124 38.13 20.44 -22.75
N GLU A 125 39.43 20.51 -22.41
CA GLU A 125 40.19 20.24 -21.20
C GLU A 125 39.73 20.96 -19.92
N THR A 126 39.92 20.33 -18.73
CA THR A 126 40.90 20.70 -17.67
C THR A 126 40.59 20.01 -16.31
N PRO A 127 41.58 19.88 -15.39
CA PRO A 127 41.86 18.61 -14.69
C PRO A 127 41.39 18.49 -13.22
N GLU A 128 41.46 17.26 -12.71
CA GLU A 128 41.37 16.85 -11.29
C GLU A 128 42.32 17.66 -10.37
N PRO A 129 42.15 17.55 -9.03
CA PRO A 129 43.04 16.61 -8.34
C PRO A 129 42.42 15.82 -7.16
N THR A 130 42.80 14.55 -7.11
CA THR A 130 43.31 13.81 -5.93
C THR A 130 42.37 13.34 -4.81
N ARG A 131 42.19 12.01 -4.74
CA ARG A 131 42.43 11.19 -3.53
C ARG A 131 43.93 11.19 -3.20
N PRO A 132 44.41 11.03 -1.95
CA PRO A 132 44.50 9.71 -1.28
C PRO A 132 44.33 9.80 0.27
N PHE A 133 44.16 8.76 1.08
CA PHE A 133 45.03 7.61 1.32
C PHE A 133 44.35 6.57 2.22
N HIS A 134 44.77 5.33 2.06
CA HIS A 134 44.54 4.15 2.89
C HIS A 134 45.15 4.23 4.30
N GLN A 135 44.59 3.43 5.22
CA GLN A 135 45.22 2.50 6.20
C GLN A 135 44.39 2.49 7.50
N ASP A 136 44.28 1.46 8.33
CA ASP A 136 44.46 0.00 8.30
C ASP A 136 44.02 -0.47 9.71
N SER A 137 43.64 -1.75 9.86
CA SER A 137 43.61 -2.53 11.12
C SER A 137 42.76 -2.13 12.36
N GLY A 138 41.87 -3.05 12.78
CA GLY A 138 42.12 -3.89 13.98
C GLY A 138 41.56 -3.49 15.37
N SER A 139 40.67 -4.36 15.88
CA SER A 139 40.49 -4.86 17.28
C SER A 139 40.06 -3.95 18.45
N VAL A 140 38.82 -4.16 18.92
CA VAL A 140 38.41 -4.88 20.17
C VAL A 140 39.00 -4.50 21.55
N PHE A 141 38.04 -4.29 22.48
CA PHE A 141 37.98 -4.40 23.97
C PHE A 141 38.32 -3.20 24.90
N ASP A 142 37.27 -2.87 25.69
CA ASP A 142 37.13 -2.45 27.10
C ASP A 142 38.13 -1.49 27.77
N ASP A 143 37.60 -0.45 28.43
CA ASP A 143 37.60 -0.39 29.90
C ASP A 143 36.78 0.81 30.45
N ASP A 144 36.34 0.60 31.68
CA ASP A 144 35.35 1.25 32.54
C ASP A 144 35.78 2.57 33.24
N GLU A 145 34.87 3.02 34.12
CA GLU A 145 35.03 3.87 35.33
C GLU A 145 34.84 5.40 35.18
N ASP A 146 34.21 6.15 36.10
CA ASP A 146 33.20 5.92 37.16
C ASP A 146 32.84 7.29 37.78
N ASP A 147 31.87 7.26 38.70
CA ASP A 147 31.63 8.18 39.85
C ASP A 147 30.58 9.31 39.79
N GLU A 148 29.38 8.93 40.24
CA GLU A 148 28.66 9.36 41.47
C GLU A 148 28.61 10.84 41.91
N LEU A 149 27.39 11.30 42.30
CA LEU A 149 27.07 11.69 43.69
C LEU A 149 25.55 11.96 43.93
N ALA A 150 24.96 11.12 44.80
CA ALA A 150 23.94 11.31 45.86
C ALA A 150 22.82 12.38 45.69
N ALA A 151 21.53 12.00 45.63
CA ALA A 151 20.60 11.57 46.69
C ALA A 151 19.99 12.70 47.56
N LEU A 152 18.66 12.87 47.54
CA LEU A 152 17.77 12.47 48.64
C LEU A 152 16.28 12.86 48.47
N SER A 153 15.46 11.92 48.97
CA SER A 153 14.09 11.98 49.52
C SER A 153 12.88 11.98 48.59
N ALA A 154 12.42 10.76 48.30
CA ALA A 154 11.00 10.41 48.19
C ALA A 154 10.42 10.20 49.60
N TYR A 155 9.17 10.61 49.80
CA TYR A 155 8.32 10.25 50.92
C TYR A 155 7.03 9.69 50.32
N GLU A 156 6.78 8.40 50.53
CA GLU A 156 5.52 7.71 50.20
C GLU A 156 4.47 8.01 51.28
N PHE A 157 3.18 8.05 50.90
CA PHE A 157 2.18 7.11 51.42
C PHE A 157 0.85 7.24 50.62
N SER A 158 0.28 6.08 50.29
CA SER A 158 -1.11 5.81 49.91
C SER A 158 -2.03 5.94 51.16
N ASP A 159 -3.36 5.92 51.18
CA ASP A 159 -4.42 5.30 50.37
C ASP A 159 -5.77 6.05 50.56
N ASP A 160 -6.69 5.73 49.65
CA ASP A 160 -8.16 5.83 49.65
C ASP A 160 -8.93 6.12 50.97
N GLU A 161 -10.00 6.94 50.89
CA GLU A 161 -11.40 6.44 50.91
C GLU A 161 -12.49 7.54 51.03
N LEU A 162 -13.54 7.36 50.21
CA LEU A 162 -14.96 7.68 50.43
C LEU A 162 -15.44 9.15 50.43
N ARG A 163 -16.15 9.52 49.34
CA ARG A 163 -17.62 9.67 49.39
C ARG A 163 -18.30 9.64 48.02
N GLN A 164 -19.44 8.94 48.03
CA GLN A 164 -20.25 8.49 46.91
C GLN A 164 -21.25 9.54 46.39
N ALA A 165 -21.62 9.34 45.13
CA ALA A 165 -22.89 9.56 44.42
C ALA A 165 -24.08 10.26 45.14
N THR A 166 -24.79 11.13 44.42
CA THR A 166 -26.11 10.82 43.81
C THR A 166 -26.72 12.03 43.07
N ASN A 167 -27.36 11.73 41.93
CA ASN A 167 -28.31 12.58 41.20
C ASN A 167 -29.69 12.60 41.88
N THR A 168 -30.52 13.61 41.57
CA THR A 168 -31.94 13.57 41.12
C THR A 168 -32.91 14.59 41.76
N ASP A 169 -33.65 15.28 40.86
CA ASP A 169 -35.06 15.74 40.83
C ASP A 169 -35.68 16.57 41.98
N PHE A 170 -36.34 17.73 41.76
CA PHE A 170 -37.51 18.15 40.95
C PHE A 170 -38.87 18.09 41.70
N THR A 171 -39.63 19.21 41.65
CA THR A 171 -41.03 19.50 42.08
C THR A 171 -41.33 19.65 43.59
N GLN A 172 -42.18 20.55 44.12
CA GLN A 172 -43.32 21.34 43.60
C GLN A 172 -43.74 22.46 44.62
N ASN A 173 -44.20 23.63 44.13
CA ASN A 173 -45.43 24.42 44.47
C ASN A 173 -46.04 24.34 45.91
N ILE A 174 -46.55 25.40 46.60
CA ILE A 174 -47.60 26.42 46.28
C ILE A 174 -47.52 27.62 47.28
N SER A 175 -47.95 28.82 46.81
CA SER A 175 -48.20 30.17 47.40
C SER A 175 -49.34 30.25 48.48
N PRO A 176 -49.96 31.40 48.87
CA PRO A 176 -49.65 32.87 48.81
C PRO A 176 -49.94 33.64 50.14
N GLU A 177 -49.59 34.94 50.30
CA GLU A 177 -50.45 36.17 50.42
C GLU A 177 -49.76 37.09 51.49
N ALA A 178 -49.77 38.43 51.54
CA ALA A 178 -50.35 39.52 50.76
C ALA A 178 -49.74 40.91 51.15
N SER A 179 -49.82 41.87 50.22
CA SER A 179 -50.07 43.33 50.41
C SER A 179 -48.89 44.24 50.86
N MET A 180 -48.66 45.49 50.38
CA MET A 180 -49.37 46.41 49.47
C MET A 180 -48.41 47.37 48.72
N GLN A 181 -48.63 47.49 47.40
CA GLN A 181 -48.75 48.66 46.51
C GLN A 181 -47.71 49.81 46.42
N PRO A 182 -47.30 50.15 45.17
CA PRO A 182 -46.95 51.51 44.71
C PRO A 182 -48.01 52.08 43.73
N ILE A 183 -48.13 53.41 43.64
CA ILE A 183 -48.98 54.08 42.63
C ILE A 183 -48.13 54.76 41.55
N ARG A 184 -48.57 54.51 40.32
CA ARG A 184 -47.96 54.79 39.01
C ARG A 184 -48.57 56.07 38.40
N ILE A 185 -47.72 56.91 37.81
CA ILE A 185 -48.12 57.86 36.77
C ILE A 185 -48.21 57.09 35.45
N GLN A 186 -49.31 57.24 34.72
CA GLN A 186 -49.27 57.16 33.25
C GLN A 186 -50.49 57.82 32.61
N ALA A 187 -50.19 58.70 31.67
CA ALA A 187 -51.08 59.13 30.60
C ALA A 187 -51.48 57.94 29.71
N MET A 188 -52.58 58.08 28.96
CA MET A 188 -52.63 57.68 27.54
C MET A 188 -53.88 58.20 26.83
N GLN A 189 -53.71 58.29 25.51
CA GLN A 189 -54.52 58.91 24.47
C GLN A 189 -55.79 58.12 24.09
N SER A 190 -56.72 58.78 23.39
CA SER A 190 -57.35 58.34 22.11
C SER A 190 -58.40 59.39 21.69
N ALA A 191 -58.27 60.06 20.53
CA ALA A 191 -58.82 59.69 19.21
C ALA A 191 -60.32 59.33 19.24
N GLY A 192 -61.27 59.92 18.52
CA GLY A 192 -61.31 60.96 17.49
C GLY A 192 -62.61 60.78 16.68
N LYS A 193 -63.32 61.88 16.33
CA LYS A 193 -64.02 62.12 15.04
C LYS A 193 -65.00 63.32 15.08
N GLN A 194 -64.63 64.35 14.31
CA GLN A 194 -65.41 65.14 13.33
C GLN A 194 -66.92 65.41 13.53
N SER A 195 -67.28 66.71 13.60
CA SER A 195 -67.89 67.50 12.50
C SER A 195 -69.07 68.41 12.92
N GLU A 196 -69.11 69.57 12.24
CA GLU A 196 -70.24 70.49 12.00
C GLU A 196 -70.62 71.57 13.03
N ARG A 197 -70.94 72.74 12.46
CA ARG A 197 -71.21 74.06 13.06
C ARG A 197 -72.74 74.32 13.06
N PRO A 198 -73.20 75.45 13.64
CA PRO A 198 -74.26 75.55 14.65
C PRO A 198 -75.70 75.57 14.07
N PRO A 199 -76.76 75.63 14.91
CA PRO A 199 -77.35 76.94 15.19
C PRO A 199 -78.00 77.11 16.59
N SER A 200 -78.41 78.36 16.81
CA SER A 200 -79.29 78.94 17.84
C SER A 200 -80.50 78.11 18.32
N SER A 201 -80.91 78.34 19.58
CA SER A 201 -82.28 78.71 20.04
C SER A 201 -82.45 78.32 21.52
N SER A 202 -82.53 79.27 22.45
CA SER A 202 -83.76 79.76 23.10
C SER A 202 -84.52 78.75 23.97
N HIS A 203 -84.55 78.99 25.29
CA HIS A 203 -85.73 79.16 26.15
C HIS A 203 -85.25 79.10 27.62
N ALA A 204 -85.34 80.16 28.42
CA ALA A 204 -86.52 80.88 28.94
C ALA A 204 -87.01 80.29 30.26
N GLU A 205 -86.79 81.04 31.35
CA GLU A 205 -87.60 81.08 32.56
C GLU A 205 -87.37 82.48 33.18
N LYS A 206 -88.24 83.49 32.92
CA LYS A 206 -89.40 83.94 33.73
C LYS A 206 -89.07 84.08 35.22
N THR A 207 -89.35 85.16 35.95
CA THR A 207 -90.26 86.33 35.84
C THR A 207 -89.78 87.32 36.93
N GLU A 208 -89.82 88.64 36.76
CA GLU A 208 -90.93 89.49 37.20
C GLU A 208 -90.80 90.91 36.61
N ASP A 209 -91.95 91.49 36.27
CA ASP A 209 -92.22 92.84 35.74
C ASP A 209 -93.23 93.50 36.74
N PRO A 210 -93.67 94.78 36.61
CA PRO A 210 -93.09 95.96 35.94
C PRO A 210 -93.32 97.28 36.74
N LYS A 211 -92.84 98.44 36.23
CA LYS A 211 -93.65 99.69 36.15
C LYS A 211 -93.01 100.74 35.21
N PRO A 212 -93.83 101.58 34.52
CA PRO A 212 -93.54 102.04 33.15
C PRO A 212 -92.89 103.43 33.03
N ALA A 213 -92.33 103.67 31.84
CA ALA A 213 -91.63 104.86 31.36
C ALA A 213 -92.46 106.17 31.36
N PRO A 214 -91.78 107.32 31.09
CA PRO A 214 -92.11 107.98 29.82
C PRO A 214 -90.90 108.43 28.98
N ARG A 215 -91.16 108.49 27.67
CA ARG A 215 -90.26 108.76 26.54
C ARG A 215 -89.86 110.24 26.45
N PHE A 216 -88.60 110.55 26.11
CA PHE A 216 -88.25 111.74 25.31
C PHE A 216 -86.99 111.58 24.42
N SER A 217 -87.22 111.77 23.11
CA SER A 217 -86.41 112.38 22.04
C SER A 217 -84.86 112.26 21.99
N ARG A 218 -84.40 111.37 21.09
CA ARG A 218 -83.05 111.25 20.52
C ARG A 218 -82.67 112.48 19.66
N LYS A 219 -81.47 113.06 19.87
CA LYS A 219 -80.52 113.56 18.82
C LYS A 219 -79.45 114.58 19.27
N ARG A 220 -79.35 114.97 20.55
CA ARG A 220 -78.25 115.87 21.01
C ARG A 220 -77.37 115.34 22.14
N LEU A 221 -77.57 114.09 22.57
CA LEU A 221 -76.75 113.47 23.62
C LEU A 221 -75.53 112.70 23.09
N LEU A 222 -75.54 112.23 21.83
CA LEU A 222 -74.49 111.34 21.29
C LEU A 222 -73.12 112.04 21.09
N ILE A 223 -73.08 113.30 20.64
CA ILE A 223 -71.80 113.97 20.35
C ILE A 223 -71.09 114.40 21.64
N LEU A 224 -71.83 114.83 22.67
CA LEU A 224 -71.24 115.16 23.97
C LEU A 224 -70.83 113.91 24.77
N THR A 225 -71.55 112.79 24.63
CA THR A 225 -71.14 111.53 25.26
C THR A 225 -69.90 110.91 24.62
N PHE A 226 -69.67 111.09 23.32
CA PHE A 226 -68.44 110.56 22.69
C PHE A 226 -67.20 111.39 23.03
N THR A 227 -67.31 112.70 23.20
CA THR A 227 -66.17 113.55 23.62
C THR A 227 -65.85 113.38 25.11
N THR A 228 -66.86 113.24 25.98
CA THR A 228 -66.63 112.97 27.41
C THR A 228 -66.24 111.52 27.66
N MET A 229 -66.81 110.55 26.96
CA MET A 229 -66.36 109.15 27.01
C MET A 229 -64.96 109.01 26.39
N GLY A 230 -64.64 109.76 25.34
CA GLY A 230 -63.28 109.83 24.79
C GLY A 230 -62.27 110.41 25.79
N PHE A 231 -62.61 111.49 26.49
CA PHE A 231 -61.79 112.04 27.57
C PHE A 231 -61.68 111.11 28.77
N ILE A 232 -62.76 110.40 29.14
CA ILE A 232 -62.75 109.40 30.22
C ILE A 232 -61.95 108.16 29.81
N ILE A 233 -62.01 107.73 28.55
CA ILE A 233 -61.20 106.61 28.03
C ILE A 233 -59.74 107.03 27.94
N ILE A 234 -59.43 108.26 27.52
CA ILE A 234 -58.04 108.79 27.50
C ILE A 234 -57.52 109.00 28.93
N ALA A 235 -58.34 109.51 29.85
CA ALA A 235 -57.96 109.68 31.26
C ALA A 235 -57.88 108.35 32.01
N ALA A 236 -58.76 107.38 31.72
CA ALA A 236 -58.69 106.02 32.23
C ALA A 236 -57.50 105.27 31.63
N ALA A 237 -57.20 105.45 30.34
CA ALA A 237 -55.99 104.94 29.71
C ALA A 237 -54.75 105.59 30.33
N ALA A 238 -54.70 106.92 30.50
CA ALA A 238 -53.59 107.62 31.15
C ALA A 238 -53.43 107.23 32.62
N SER A 239 -54.53 106.99 33.33
CA SER A 239 -54.52 106.51 34.72
C SER A 239 -54.12 105.03 34.79
N TYR A 240 -54.53 104.21 33.83
CA TYR A 240 -54.13 102.81 33.70
C TYR A 240 -52.67 102.66 33.31
N PHE A 241 -52.19 103.39 32.30
CA PHE A 241 -50.78 103.46 31.91
C PHE A 241 -49.92 104.11 33.00
N GLY A 242 -50.43 105.12 33.70
CA GLY A 242 -49.78 105.73 34.86
C GLY A 242 -49.67 104.76 36.04
N TYR A 243 -50.74 104.01 36.32
CA TYR A 243 -50.77 102.98 37.36
C TYR A 243 -49.90 101.76 37.00
N ALA A 244 -49.91 101.32 35.74
CA ALA A 244 -49.03 100.27 35.23
C ALA A 244 -47.57 100.70 35.31
N ARG A 245 -47.24 101.93 34.89
CA ARG A 245 -45.87 102.48 35.00
C ARG A 245 -45.43 102.65 36.46
N TYR A 246 -46.35 103.02 37.35
CA TYR A 246 -46.10 103.05 38.80
C TYR A 246 -45.80 101.64 39.33
N GLN A 247 -46.62 100.64 39.01
CA GLN A 247 -46.40 99.24 39.40
C GLN A 247 -45.08 98.67 38.86
N HIS A 248 -44.74 98.96 37.59
CA HIS A 248 -43.49 98.54 36.97
C HIS A 248 -42.28 99.14 37.69
N ASN A 249 -42.34 100.44 38.03
CA ASN A 249 -41.25 101.12 38.74
C ASN A 249 -41.12 100.63 40.19
N THR A 250 -42.22 100.39 40.91
CA THR A 250 -42.16 99.87 42.29
C THR A 250 -41.62 98.45 42.32
N ALA A 251 -42.05 97.58 41.40
CA ALA A 251 -41.53 96.23 41.27
C ALA A 251 -40.04 96.22 40.85
N TYR A 252 -39.62 97.18 40.00
CA TYR A 252 -38.22 97.34 39.61
C TYR A 252 -37.34 97.80 40.77
N THR A 253 -37.80 98.75 41.60
CA THR A 253 -37.06 99.17 42.81
C THR A 253 -36.95 98.04 43.83
N GLU A 254 -38.00 97.23 44.00
CA GLU A 254 -37.98 96.06 44.89
C GLU A 254 -37.04 94.96 44.36
N LEU A 255 -37.02 94.75 43.04
CA LEU A 255 -36.04 93.88 42.39
C LEU A 255 -34.61 94.39 42.65
N GLN A 256 -34.33 95.68 42.49
CA GLN A 256 -32.99 96.24 42.75
C GLN A 256 -32.56 96.08 44.21
N GLU A 257 -33.46 96.30 45.17
CA GLU A 257 -33.18 96.08 46.60
C GLU A 257 -32.92 94.61 46.93
N SER A 258 -33.66 93.68 46.31
CA SER A 258 -33.46 92.25 46.52
C SER A 258 -32.17 91.74 45.88
N LEU A 259 -31.75 92.28 44.74
CA LEU A 259 -30.47 91.97 44.10
C LEU A 259 -29.26 92.43 44.94
N LEU A 260 -29.35 93.59 45.63
CA LEU A 260 -28.30 94.11 46.52
C LEU A 260 -28.06 93.24 47.77
N ARG A 261 -29.05 92.44 48.16
CA ARG A 261 -28.99 91.59 49.36
C ARG A 261 -28.56 90.15 49.08
N MET A 262 -28.51 89.74 47.80
CA MET A 262 -28.15 88.37 47.42
C MET A 262 -26.74 88.28 46.88
N GLU A 263 -25.94 87.37 47.45
CA GLU A 263 -24.59 87.08 47.00
C GLU A 263 -24.54 85.99 45.90
N LEU A 264 -25.59 85.15 45.76
CA LEU A 264 -25.61 84.06 44.78
C LEU A 264 -26.21 84.48 43.42
N PRO A 265 -25.42 84.40 42.32
CA PRO A 265 -25.89 84.68 40.96
C PRO A 265 -27.12 83.88 40.50
N GLU A 266 -27.26 82.64 40.94
CA GLU A 266 -28.36 81.74 40.51
C GLU A 266 -29.72 82.20 41.05
N GLN A 267 -29.72 82.80 42.25
CA GLN A 267 -30.94 83.32 42.86
C GLN A 267 -31.35 84.65 42.20
N GLN A 268 -30.38 85.44 41.75
CA GLN A 268 -30.61 86.67 41.00
C GLN A 268 -31.27 86.39 39.64
N GLU A 269 -30.90 85.30 38.96
CA GLU A 269 -31.55 84.90 37.71
C GLU A 269 -33.04 84.56 37.91
N VAL A 270 -33.39 83.87 38.99
CA VAL A 270 -34.79 83.54 39.32
C VAL A 270 -35.62 84.82 39.52
N LEU A 271 -35.05 85.83 40.16
CA LEU A 271 -35.70 87.13 40.34
C LEU A 271 -35.87 87.89 39.02
N PHE A 272 -34.85 87.87 38.15
CA PHE A 272 -34.96 88.43 36.81
C PHE A 272 -36.04 87.75 35.97
N ASN A 273 -36.13 86.41 35.99
CA ASN A 273 -37.17 85.67 35.28
C ASN A 273 -38.56 86.01 35.84
N ARG A 274 -38.72 86.00 37.16
CA ARG A 274 -39.99 86.37 37.82
C ARG A 274 -40.48 87.76 37.42
N PHE A 275 -39.57 88.74 37.32
CA PHE A 275 -39.92 90.08 36.89
C PHE A 275 -40.32 90.13 35.41
N LEU A 276 -39.55 89.49 34.53
CA LEU A 276 -39.83 89.46 33.10
C LEU A 276 -41.13 88.71 32.76
N ASP A 277 -41.46 87.66 33.50
CA ASP A 277 -42.71 86.90 33.36
C ASP A 277 -43.92 87.70 33.84
N ALA A 278 -43.77 88.45 34.94
CA ALA A 278 -44.84 89.29 35.48
C ALA A 278 -45.07 90.57 34.66
N PHE A 279 -44.02 91.12 34.03
CA PHE A 279 -44.05 92.42 33.35
C PHE A 279 -43.28 92.42 32.01
N PRO A 280 -43.75 91.67 30.98
CA PRO A 280 -43.04 91.54 29.70
C PRO A 280 -42.91 92.86 28.91
N ASP A 281 -43.92 93.74 29.00
CA ASP A 281 -43.96 95.03 28.29
C ASP A 281 -43.39 96.21 29.10
N SER A 282 -42.63 95.94 30.16
CA SER A 282 -42.07 96.98 31.03
C SER A 282 -41.00 97.82 30.30
N PRO A 283 -40.91 99.14 30.56
CA PRO A 283 -39.79 99.97 30.09
C PRO A 283 -38.42 99.42 30.52
N HIS A 284 -38.37 98.69 31.63
CA HIS A 284 -37.16 98.09 32.21
C HIS A 284 -36.88 96.68 31.70
N ALA A 285 -37.77 96.09 30.90
CA ALA A 285 -37.64 94.71 30.43
C ALA A 285 -36.39 94.52 29.56
N GLN A 286 -36.03 95.50 28.72
CA GLN A 286 -34.80 95.45 27.91
C GLN A 286 -33.55 95.48 28.77
N GLU A 287 -33.50 96.36 29.77
CA GLU A 287 -32.37 96.49 30.69
C GLU A 287 -32.18 95.23 31.53
N ILE A 288 -33.27 94.67 32.08
CA ILE A 288 -33.23 93.42 32.84
C ILE A 288 -32.87 92.23 31.94
N THR A 289 -33.34 92.21 30.70
CA THR A 289 -32.96 91.15 29.75
C THR A 289 -31.47 91.20 29.44
N HIS A 290 -30.91 92.41 29.26
CA HIS A 290 -29.47 92.60 29.07
C HIS A 290 -28.66 92.22 30.32
N ALA A 291 -29.07 92.68 31.50
CA ALA A 291 -28.44 92.33 32.78
C ALA A 291 -28.49 90.83 33.07
N ARG A 292 -29.62 90.16 32.79
CA ARG A 292 -29.77 88.70 32.88
C ARG A 292 -28.83 87.99 31.89
N GLY A 293 -28.67 88.52 30.68
CA GLY A 293 -27.71 88.01 29.69
C GLY A 293 -26.26 88.08 30.18
N GLN A 294 -25.86 89.22 30.74
CA GLN A 294 -24.53 89.41 31.35
C GLN A 294 -24.32 88.49 32.55
N LEU A 295 -25.33 88.34 33.41
CA LEU A 295 -25.30 87.43 34.55
C LEU A 295 -25.12 85.98 34.10
N ARG A 296 -25.92 85.51 33.12
CA ARG A 296 -25.76 84.17 32.53
C ARG A 296 -24.37 83.95 31.95
N GLN A 297 -23.82 84.94 31.25
CA GLN A 297 -22.46 84.87 30.73
C GLN A 297 -21.41 84.79 31.84
N SER A 298 -21.59 85.51 32.94
CA SER A 298 -20.69 85.45 34.10
C SER A 298 -20.75 84.10 34.82
N ILE A 299 -21.94 83.51 34.98
CA ILE A 299 -22.14 82.18 35.55
C ILE A 299 -21.50 81.12 34.66
N LEU A 300 -21.73 81.23 33.34
CA LEU A 300 -21.14 80.32 32.36
C LEU A 300 -19.60 80.34 32.41
N GLU A 301 -18.98 81.52 32.40
CA GLU A 301 -17.52 81.64 32.46
C GLU A 301 -16.95 81.19 33.81
N ARG A 302 -17.64 81.46 34.94
CA ARG A 302 -17.26 80.93 36.25
C ARG A 302 -17.27 79.40 36.25
N ASP A 303 -18.39 78.80 35.86
CA ASP A 303 -18.57 77.34 35.82
C ASP A 303 -17.58 76.67 34.86
N TYR A 304 -17.26 77.34 33.73
CA TYR A 304 -16.26 76.85 32.78
C TYR A 304 -14.84 76.91 33.37
N LEU A 305 -14.46 78.00 34.06
CA LEU A 305 -13.17 78.09 34.72
C LEU A 305 -13.01 77.06 35.84
N GLU A 306 -14.07 76.80 36.61
CA GLU A 306 -14.12 75.76 37.63
C GLU A 306 -13.92 74.37 37.00
N LEU A 307 -14.67 74.07 35.93
CA LEU A 307 -14.49 72.85 35.13
C LEU A 307 -13.02 72.68 34.69
N MET A 308 -12.42 73.71 34.09
CA MET A 308 -11.04 73.63 33.60
C MET A 308 -10.00 73.51 34.72
N ASN A 309 -10.29 74.00 35.92
CA ASN A 309 -9.40 73.85 37.07
C ASN A 309 -9.48 72.42 37.67
N GLU A 310 -10.68 71.88 37.79
CA GLU A 310 -10.88 70.49 38.22
C GLU A 310 -10.30 69.50 37.20
N GLU A 311 -10.46 69.77 35.90
CA GLU A 311 -9.95 68.94 34.81
C GLU A 311 -8.42 68.77 34.85
N LYS A 312 -7.69 69.87 35.11
CA LYS A 312 -6.22 69.86 35.26
C LYS A 312 -5.70 69.01 36.41
N GLN A 313 -6.54 68.74 37.41
CA GLN A 313 -6.17 67.93 38.57
C GLN A 313 -6.39 66.43 38.33
N LEU A 314 -7.10 66.05 37.27
CA LEU A 314 -7.38 64.66 36.94
C LEU A 314 -6.20 64.01 36.21
N SER A 315 -5.87 62.78 36.59
CA SER A 315 -4.90 61.96 35.89
C SER A 315 -5.53 61.17 34.73
N SER A 316 -4.70 60.41 33.99
CA SER A 316 -5.15 59.42 32.99
C SER A 316 -5.65 58.10 33.60
N SER A 317 -5.89 58.03 34.93
CA SER A 317 -6.37 56.80 35.57
C SER A 317 -7.84 56.49 35.18
N PRO A 318 -8.27 55.21 35.21
CA PRO A 318 -9.66 54.83 34.91
C PRO A 318 -10.69 55.49 35.84
N GLU A 319 -10.35 55.68 37.12
CA GLU A 319 -11.23 56.35 38.08
C GLU A 319 -11.37 57.84 37.77
N ASP A 320 -10.27 58.49 37.37
CA ASP A 320 -10.28 59.91 37.01
C ASP A 320 -10.87 60.15 35.61
N PHE A 321 -10.84 59.15 34.74
CA PHE A 321 -11.59 59.16 33.48
C PHE A 321 -13.09 59.30 33.75
N GLU A 322 -13.66 58.45 34.61
CA GLU A 322 -15.08 58.52 34.98
C GLU A 322 -15.44 59.84 35.66
N LYS A 323 -14.58 60.32 36.57
CA LYS A 323 -14.79 61.63 37.20
C LYS A 323 -14.82 62.74 36.15
N GLY A 324 -13.87 62.75 35.21
CA GLY A 324 -13.80 63.73 34.13
C GLY A 324 -15.06 63.74 33.25
N LEU A 325 -15.58 62.57 32.86
CA LEU A 325 -16.83 62.50 32.10
C LEU A 325 -18.02 63.10 32.86
N ARG A 326 -18.13 62.81 34.17
CA ARG A 326 -19.18 63.39 35.02
C ARG A 326 -19.05 64.91 35.14
N LEU A 327 -17.83 65.45 35.15
CA LEU A 327 -17.60 66.90 35.17
C LEU A 327 -18.15 67.56 33.90
N TYR A 328 -17.83 67.00 32.73
CA TYR A 328 -18.34 67.48 31.45
C TYR A 328 -19.86 67.34 31.36
N GLU A 329 -20.42 66.20 31.77
CA GLU A 329 -21.88 65.99 31.78
C GLU A 329 -22.60 66.97 32.71
N ARG A 330 -22.06 67.24 33.91
CA ARG A 330 -22.60 68.23 34.84
C ARG A 330 -22.65 69.63 34.21
N PHE A 331 -21.61 70.03 33.48
CA PHE A 331 -21.57 71.31 32.78
C PHE A 331 -22.60 71.36 31.63
N LEU A 332 -22.65 70.32 30.80
CA LEU A 332 -23.55 70.24 29.65
C LEU A 332 -25.04 70.18 30.05
N ILE A 333 -25.37 69.57 31.19
CA ILE A 333 -26.73 69.56 31.73
C ILE A 333 -27.14 70.97 32.19
N ARG A 334 -26.22 71.71 32.81
CA ARG A 334 -26.48 73.07 33.30
C ARG A 334 -26.52 74.11 32.18
N HIS A 335 -25.69 73.92 31.15
CA HIS A 335 -25.51 74.85 30.02
C HIS A 335 -25.64 74.12 28.66
N PRO A 336 -26.84 73.64 28.28
CA PRO A 336 -27.02 72.80 27.09
C PRO A 336 -26.74 73.52 25.76
N ASP A 337 -27.17 74.78 25.65
CA ASP A 337 -27.12 75.59 24.41
C ASP A 337 -26.24 76.85 24.56
N GLY A 338 -25.22 76.79 25.44
CA GLY A 338 -24.31 77.91 25.70
C GLY A 338 -23.17 78.03 24.67
N PRO A 339 -22.54 79.21 24.51
CA PRO A 339 -21.42 79.40 23.57
C PRO A 339 -20.18 78.55 23.88
N ARG A 340 -20.06 78.01 25.12
CA ARG A 340 -19.01 77.08 25.54
C ARG A 340 -19.43 75.61 25.48
N ALA A 341 -20.70 75.31 25.23
CA ALA A 341 -21.22 73.94 25.24
C ALA A 341 -20.54 73.09 24.17
N ASP A 342 -20.34 73.62 22.97
CA ASP A 342 -19.66 72.90 21.90
C ASP A 342 -18.18 72.65 22.21
N THR A 343 -17.49 73.60 22.85
CA THR A 343 -16.11 73.40 23.33
C THR A 343 -16.03 72.30 24.39
N VAL A 344 -17.01 72.21 25.29
CA VAL A 344 -17.03 71.16 26.32
C VAL A 344 -17.39 69.80 25.72
N LYS A 345 -18.26 69.75 24.69
CA LYS A 345 -18.50 68.53 23.92
C LYS A 345 -17.22 68.03 23.25
N THR A 346 -16.44 68.91 22.61
CA THR A 346 -15.16 68.52 22.00
C THR A 346 -14.14 68.05 23.05
N LEU A 347 -14.04 68.71 24.20
CA LEU A 347 -13.15 68.27 25.29
C LEU A 347 -13.55 66.90 25.86
N ARG A 348 -14.85 66.63 25.95
CA ARG A 348 -15.37 65.31 26.32
C ARG A 348 -14.97 64.25 25.29
N GLU A 349 -15.12 64.55 24.01
CA GLU A 349 -14.72 63.65 22.93
C GLU A 349 -13.21 63.39 22.91
N ASP A 350 -12.39 64.43 23.12
CA ASP A 350 -10.93 64.33 23.21
C ASP A 350 -10.48 63.46 24.38
N ARG A 351 -11.14 63.55 25.54
CA ARG A 351 -10.84 62.68 26.69
C ARG A 351 -11.19 61.22 26.41
N ILE A 352 -12.32 60.95 25.72
CA ILE A 352 -12.68 59.59 25.29
C ILE A 352 -11.64 59.06 24.28
N LEU A 353 -11.21 59.90 23.34
CA LEU A 353 -10.16 59.56 22.37
C LEU A 353 -8.81 59.29 23.03
N ALA A 354 -8.41 60.08 24.02
CA ALA A 354 -7.17 59.88 24.77
C ALA A 354 -7.19 58.53 25.50
N MET A 355 -8.29 58.22 26.19
CA MET A 355 -8.45 56.92 26.87
C MET A 355 -8.43 55.75 25.87
N ALA A 356 -9.06 55.90 24.71
CA ALA A 356 -9.03 54.90 23.65
C ALA A 356 -7.59 54.64 23.13
N LYS A 357 -6.78 55.70 22.98
CA LYS A 357 -5.36 55.59 22.59
C LYS A 357 -4.52 54.92 23.68
N ASP A 358 -4.74 55.29 24.94
CA ASP A 358 -4.04 54.68 26.08
C ASP A 358 -4.36 53.18 26.17
N MET A 359 -5.63 52.81 25.97
CA MET A 359 -6.05 51.41 25.89
C MET A 359 -5.42 50.67 24.71
N ALA A 360 -5.35 51.28 23.52
CA ALA A 360 -4.71 50.69 22.35
C ALA A 360 -3.21 50.44 22.56
N ALA A 361 -2.53 51.30 23.33
CA ALA A 361 -1.11 51.20 23.65
C ALA A 361 -0.76 50.17 24.74
N MET A 362 -1.75 49.58 25.43
CA MET A 362 -1.50 48.59 26.48
C MET A 362 -0.85 47.32 25.91
N THR A 363 0.15 46.73 26.55
CA THR A 363 0.78 45.47 26.11
C THR A 363 0.24 44.26 26.88
N GLU A 364 0.57 43.03 26.46
CA GLU A 364 0.22 41.80 27.18
C GLU A 364 0.79 41.74 28.61
N GLU A 365 1.92 42.40 28.87
CA GLU A 365 2.49 42.54 30.21
C GLU A 365 1.58 43.34 31.17
N ASN A 366 0.77 44.25 30.62
CA ASN A 366 -0.14 45.09 31.41
C ASN A 366 -1.46 44.38 31.71
N ILE A 367 -1.96 43.57 30.78
CA ILE A 367 -3.25 42.87 30.90
C ILE A 367 -3.30 41.69 29.92
N ALA A 368 -3.82 40.55 30.38
CA ALA A 368 -4.06 39.40 29.52
C ALA A 368 -4.96 39.79 28.33
N GLU A 369 -4.61 39.33 27.13
CA GLU A 369 -5.24 39.74 25.86
C GLU A 369 -6.76 39.59 25.89
N ARG A 370 -7.27 38.48 26.43
CA ARG A 370 -8.71 38.23 26.58
C ARG A 370 -9.43 39.29 27.43
N ASN A 371 -8.81 39.69 28.54
CA ASN A 371 -9.37 40.72 29.42
C ASN A 371 -9.31 42.10 28.77
N TRP A 372 -8.26 42.36 27.99
CA TRP A 372 -8.16 43.59 27.19
C TRP A 372 -9.25 43.67 26.12
N LEU A 373 -9.45 42.59 25.35
CA LEU A 373 -10.49 42.52 24.32
C LEU A 373 -11.88 42.77 24.91
N GLN A 374 -12.19 42.19 26.06
CA GLN A 374 -13.45 42.43 26.74
C GLN A 374 -13.62 43.90 27.12
N ARG A 375 -12.60 44.51 27.75
CA ARG A 375 -12.64 45.94 28.11
C ARG A 375 -12.76 46.85 26.89
N ALA A 376 -12.05 46.55 25.81
CA ALA A 376 -12.12 47.32 24.57
C ALA A 376 -13.52 47.27 23.95
N ARG A 377 -14.16 46.10 23.95
CA ARG A 377 -15.54 45.93 23.49
C ARG A 377 -16.55 46.66 24.36
N ASP A 378 -16.44 46.52 25.69
CA ASP A 378 -17.30 47.23 26.63
C ASP A 378 -17.19 48.75 26.44
N PHE A 379 -15.98 49.25 26.16
CA PHE A 379 -15.73 50.65 25.85
C PHE A 379 -16.35 51.08 24.51
N GLN A 380 -16.22 50.26 23.46
CA GLN A 380 -16.87 50.50 22.15
C GLN A 380 -18.40 50.55 22.25
N GLN A 381 -19.01 49.63 23.01
CA GLN A 381 -20.46 49.60 23.20
C GLN A 381 -20.97 50.84 23.94
N ARG A 382 -20.18 51.38 24.87
CA ARG A 382 -20.55 52.58 25.62
C ARG A 382 -20.44 53.86 24.81
N PHE A 383 -19.52 53.93 23.84
CA PHE A 383 -19.21 55.16 23.09
C PHE A 383 -19.12 54.93 21.56
N PRO A 384 -20.18 54.43 20.89
CA PRO A 384 -20.10 53.98 19.50
C PRO A 384 -19.77 55.07 18.47
N GLU A 385 -20.16 56.32 18.73
CA GLU A 385 -20.03 57.44 17.76
C GLU A 385 -18.71 58.23 17.91
N ASN A 386 -17.81 57.85 18.83
CA ASN A 386 -16.59 58.64 19.10
C ASN A 386 -15.42 58.27 18.16
N PRO A 387 -14.62 59.24 17.66
CA PRO A 387 -13.45 58.98 16.81
C PRO A 387 -12.40 58.01 17.41
N GLY A 388 -12.33 57.89 18.73
CA GLY A 388 -11.45 56.95 19.42
C GLY A 388 -11.80 55.48 19.16
N MET A 389 -13.04 55.19 18.76
CA MET A 389 -13.43 53.82 18.42
C MET A 389 -12.68 53.28 17.21
N ALA A 390 -12.38 54.14 16.22
CA ALA A 390 -11.59 53.74 15.05
C ALA A 390 -10.14 53.37 15.42
N VAL A 391 -9.58 54.01 16.45
CA VAL A 391 -8.24 53.67 16.97
C VAL A 391 -8.26 52.30 17.64
N LEU A 392 -9.28 52.03 18.45
CA LEU A 392 -9.45 50.73 19.11
C LEU A 392 -9.76 49.61 18.11
N GLU A 393 -10.63 49.87 17.13
CA GLU A 393 -10.96 48.92 16.07
C GLU A 393 -9.71 48.49 15.30
N LYS A 394 -8.87 49.46 14.89
CA LYS A 394 -7.58 49.17 14.25
C LYS A 394 -6.65 48.34 15.15
N SER A 395 -6.60 48.64 16.45
CA SER A 395 -5.76 47.87 17.38
C SER A 395 -6.28 46.45 17.59
N ILE A 396 -7.59 46.25 17.63
CA ILE A 396 -8.22 44.92 17.69
C ILE A 396 -7.90 44.13 16.42
N GLU A 397 -7.97 44.77 15.25
CA GLU A 397 -7.62 44.17 13.95
C GLU A 397 -6.14 43.76 13.91
N GLU A 398 -5.22 44.65 14.25
CA GLU A 398 -3.76 44.37 14.26
C GLU A 398 -3.40 43.20 15.18
N ARG A 399 -4.02 43.12 16.37
CA ARG A 399 -3.83 41.98 17.28
C ARG A 399 -4.45 40.70 16.74
N GLY A 400 -5.63 40.80 16.15
CA GLY A 400 -6.28 39.67 15.48
C GLY A 400 -5.41 39.09 14.36
N ASP A 401 -4.74 39.94 13.58
CA ASP A 401 -3.78 39.52 12.56
C ASP A 401 -2.54 38.84 13.14
N GLN A 402 -1.96 39.40 14.21
CA GLN A 402 -0.82 38.80 14.92
C GLN A 402 -1.16 37.42 15.48
N ARG A 403 -2.32 37.30 16.15
CA ARG A 403 -2.79 36.02 16.71
C ARG A 403 -3.07 34.99 15.63
N LEU A 404 -3.67 35.40 14.51
CA LEU A 404 -3.87 34.53 13.35
C LEU A 404 -2.53 34.04 12.79
N ALA A 405 -1.55 34.92 12.62
CA ALA A 405 -0.23 34.56 12.13
C ALA A 405 0.46 33.56 13.06
N PHE A 406 0.34 33.75 14.38
CA PHE A 406 0.84 32.81 15.38
C PHE A 406 0.20 31.42 15.23
N ILE A 407 -1.13 31.35 15.15
CA ILE A 407 -1.86 30.07 15.04
C ILE A 407 -1.49 29.33 13.76
N LEU A 408 -1.41 30.04 12.63
CA LEU A 408 -1.02 29.45 11.35
C LEU A 408 0.44 28.97 11.35
N GLY A 409 1.30 29.56 12.20
CA GLY A 409 2.69 29.15 12.40
C GLY A 409 2.87 27.95 13.32
N LEU A 410 1.84 27.55 14.10
CA LEU A 410 1.93 26.39 14.97
C LEU A 410 2.05 25.09 14.16
N SER A 411 3.05 24.29 14.49
CA SER A 411 3.30 23.01 13.82
C SER A 411 2.20 21.99 14.11
N GLY A 412 1.61 21.40 13.08
CA GLY A 412 0.69 20.26 13.19
C GLY A 412 1.36 18.88 13.08
N LYS A 413 2.70 18.81 13.18
CA LYS A 413 3.48 17.59 12.87
C LYS A 413 3.25 16.44 13.84
N ASN A 414 3.12 16.72 15.14
CA ASN A 414 2.90 15.69 16.17
C ASN A 414 1.53 15.89 16.85
N ARG A 415 1.04 14.84 17.53
CA ARG A 415 -0.30 14.83 18.14
C ARG A 415 -0.48 15.93 19.20
N GLU A 416 0.56 16.18 19.99
CA GLU A 416 0.53 17.19 21.06
C GLU A 416 0.48 18.62 20.50
N THR A 417 1.36 18.97 19.57
CA THR A 417 1.40 20.31 18.97
C THR A 417 0.15 20.57 18.14
N ARG A 418 -0.39 19.55 17.46
CA ARG A 418 -1.67 19.65 16.76
C ARG A 418 -2.83 19.94 17.72
N SER A 419 -2.86 19.27 18.87
CA SER A 419 -3.90 19.50 19.89
C SER A 419 -3.83 20.94 20.42
N ARG A 420 -2.62 21.44 20.70
CA ARG A 420 -2.40 22.85 21.09
C ARG A 420 -2.84 23.83 19.99
N ALA A 421 -2.49 23.56 18.74
CA ALA A 421 -2.90 24.41 17.61
C ALA A 421 -4.43 24.43 17.40
N MET A 422 -5.11 23.30 17.61
CA MET A 422 -6.57 23.23 17.56
C MET A 422 -7.23 24.05 18.66
N VAL A 423 -6.71 24.02 19.89
CA VAL A 423 -7.20 24.84 21.00
C VAL A 423 -6.99 26.32 20.68
N ALA A 424 -5.78 26.72 20.29
CA ALA A 424 -5.47 28.10 19.95
C ALA A 424 -6.34 28.63 18.78
N ALA A 425 -6.62 27.80 17.78
CA ALA A 425 -7.52 28.15 16.69
C ALA A 425 -8.95 28.40 17.17
N ARG A 426 -9.50 27.55 18.07
CA ARG A 426 -10.84 27.73 18.66
C ARG A 426 -10.92 28.99 19.52
N GLU A 427 -9.93 29.19 20.38
CA GLU A 427 -9.84 30.39 21.23
C GLU A 427 -9.85 31.65 20.38
N TYR A 428 -9.10 31.69 19.28
CA TYR A 428 -9.16 32.81 18.34
C TYR A 428 -10.56 33.03 17.75
N MET A 429 -11.31 31.96 17.45
CA MET A 429 -12.68 32.10 16.95
C MET A 429 -13.63 32.70 18.00
N GLU A 430 -13.43 32.37 19.27
CA GLU A 430 -14.20 32.94 20.38
C GLU A 430 -13.79 34.39 20.65
N ASP A 431 -12.49 34.66 20.62
CA ASP A 431 -11.92 35.96 20.95
C ASP A 431 -12.08 36.98 19.80
N PHE A 432 -12.21 36.55 18.54
CA PHE A 432 -12.30 37.43 17.36
C PHE A 432 -13.40 37.00 16.35
N PRO A 433 -14.70 37.03 16.72
CA PRO A 433 -15.79 36.50 15.89
C PRO A 433 -16.06 37.31 14.61
N GLU A 434 -15.75 38.60 14.59
CA GLU A 434 -16.02 39.51 13.45
C GLU A 434 -14.77 39.83 12.61
N HIS A 435 -13.63 39.21 12.92
CA HIS A 435 -12.36 39.52 12.26
C HIS A 435 -12.25 38.92 10.85
N ALA A 436 -11.61 39.63 9.92
CA ALA A 436 -11.43 39.19 8.52
C ALA A 436 -10.71 37.84 8.40
N GLY A 437 -9.85 37.52 9.37
CA GLY A 437 -9.11 36.26 9.50
C GLY A 437 -9.93 35.04 9.90
N MET A 438 -11.21 35.20 10.23
CA MET A 438 -12.06 34.16 10.81
C MET A 438 -12.14 32.89 9.94
N GLU A 439 -12.41 33.05 8.65
CA GLU A 439 -12.54 31.90 7.75
C GLU A 439 -11.20 31.16 7.57
N ARG A 440 -10.07 31.87 7.60
CA ARG A 440 -8.73 31.25 7.53
C ARG A 440 -8.45 30.40 8.77
N ALA A 441 -8.79 30.89 9.96
CA ALA A 441 -8.66 30.13 11.20
C ALA A 441 -9.57 28.89 11.20
N ARG A 442 -10.80 29.02 10.71
CA ARG A 442 -11.75 27.91 10.58
C ARG A 442 -11.26 26.83 9.62
N ILE A 443 -10.75 27.23 8.45
CA ILE A 443 -10.16 26.30 7.47
C ILE A 443 -8.96 25.57 8.09
N HIS A 444 -8.08 26.30 8.80
CA HIS A 444 -6.93 25.72 9.47
C HIS A 444 -7.36 24.68 10.53
N LEU A 445 -8.32 25.02 11.40
CA LEU A 445 -8.87 24.10 12.41
C LEU A 445 -9.45 22.84 11.77
N ASN A 446 -10.23 22.98 10.69
CA ASN A 446 -10.81 21.84 9.97
C ASN A 446 -9.70 20.94 9.38
N ASN A 447 -8.63 21.52 8.87
CA ASN A 447 -7.49 20.74 8.36
C ASN A 447 -6.79 19.96 9.48
N LEU A 448 -6.58 20.56 10.66
CA LEU A 448 -6.01 19.86 11.81
C LEU A 448 -6.92 18.73 12.31
N LEU A 449 -8.24 18.98 12.37
CA LEU A 449 -9.23 17.97 12.74
C LEU A 449 -9.23 16.78 11.78
N ARG A 450 -9.12 17.03 10.46
CA ARG A 450 -9.00 15.96 9.45
C ARG A 450 -7.73 15.15 9.64
N GLN A 451 -6.59 15.80 9.85
CA GLN A 451 -5.32 15.12 10.10
C GLN A 451 -5.41 14.23 11.35
N GLN A 452 -5.97 14.76 12.44
CA GLN A 452 -6.19 14.00 13.67
C GLN A 452 -7.10 12.79 13.43
N ARG A 453 -8.21 12.98 12.71
CA ARG A 453 -9.15 11.91 12.38
C ARG A 453 -8.51 10.81 11.52
N ILE A 454 -7.69 11.18 10.53
CA ILE A 454 -6.95 10.20 9.71
C ILE A 454 -5.99 9.39 10.58
N GLU A 455 -5.23 10.04 11.46
CA GLU A 455 -4.30 9.37 12.37
C GLU A 455 -5.02 8.42 13.34
N ASP A 456 -6.15 8.84 13.90
CA ASP A 456 -6.96 7.99 14.78
C ASP A 456 -7.55 6.78 14.02
N LEU A 457 -8.00 6.96 12.76
CA LEU A 457 -8.45 5.86 11.91
C LEU A 457 -7.32 4.86 11.61
N GLN A 458 -6.11 5.35 11.36
CA GLN A 458 -4.93 4.49 11.17
C GLN A 458 -4.62 3.71 12.45
N ALA A 459 -4.54 4.38 13.59
CA ALA A 459 -4.27 3.74 14.87
C ALA A 459 -5.36 2.72 15.28
N SER A 460 -6.61 2.91 14.86
CA SER A 460 -7.67 1.91 15.03
C SER A 460 -7.48 0.71 14.10
N ALA A 461 -7.08 0.92 12.85
CA ALA A 461 -6.81 -0.16 11.90
C ALA A 461 -5.56 -0.98 12.27
N ASP A 462 -4.53 -0.34 12.83
CA ASP A 462 -3.29 -1.00 13.22
C ASP A 462 -3.47 -1.98 14.40
N ARG A 463 -4.52 -1.77 15.22
CA ARG A 463 -4.90 -2.70 16.30
C ARG A 463 -5.58 -3.98 15.80
N LEU A 464 -5.99 -4.03 14.54
CA LEU A 464 -6.63 -5.21 13.95
C LEU A 464 -5.58 -6.21 13.47
N ASN A 465 -5.91 -7.50 13.53
CA ASN A 465 -4.93 -8.58 13.34
C ASN A 465 -4.80 -9.03 11.89
N SER A 466 -5.82 -8.80 11.05
CA SER A 466 -5.82 -9.23 9.65
C SER A 466 -6.16 -8.11 8.66
N ASN A 467 -5.67 -8.23 7.43
CA ASN A 467 -6.00 -7.30 6.34
C ASN A 467 -7.51 -7.30 6.04
N GLU A 468 -8.17 -8.45 6.18
CA GLU A 468 -9.62 -8.55 5.98
C GLU A 468 -10.42 -7.80 7.05
N GLU A 469 -10.01 -7.86 8.32
CA GLU A 469 -10.59 -7.05 9.39
C GLU A 469 -10.41 -5.56 9.13
N ARG A 470 -9.20 -5.14 8.72
CA ARG A 470 -8.90 -3.75 8.36
C ARG A 470 -9.75 -3.28 7.17
N LEU A 471 -9.92 -4.12 6.15
CA LEU A 471 -10.74 -3.82 4.99
C LEU A 471 -12.20 -3.59 5.43
N ARG A 472 -12.78 -4.53 6.20
CA ARG A 472 -14.14 -4.40 6.74
C ARG A 472 -14.30 -3.16 7.62
N PHE A 473 -13.28 -2.79 8.40
CA PHE A 473 -13.25 -1.57 9.19
C PHE A 473 -13.37 -0.34 8.29
N PHE A 474 -12.50 -0.18 7.29
CA PHE A 474 -12.54 0.98 6.39
C PHE A 474 -13.81 1.02 5.51
N GLU A 475 -14.34 -0.13 5.10
CA GLU A 475 -15.62 -0.20 4.38
C GLU A 475 -16.80 0.29 5.21
N ARG A 476 -16.82 -0.03 6.51
CA ARG A 476 -17.83 0.47 7.45
C ARG A 476 -17.68 1.98 7.63
N THR A 477 -16.47 2.43 7.94
CA THR A 477 -16.16 3.86 8.11
C THR A 477 -16.53 4.67 6.86
N ARG A 478 -16.31 4.13 5.65
CA ARG A 478 -16.71 4.79 4.38
C ARG A 478 -18.21 5.09 4.30
N ARG A 479 -19.08 4.29 4.94
CA ARG A 479 -20.53 4.49 4.93
C ARG A 479 -21.00 5.55 5.93
N GLU A 480 -20.20 5.79 6.97
CA GLU A 480 -20.52 6.70 8.08
C GLU A 480 -19.85 8.07 7.90
N GLU A 481 -18.71 8.13 7.22
CA GLU A 481 -17.89 9.35 7.06
C GLU A 481 -18.41 10.26 5.94
N ASN A 482 -18.51 11.56 6.22
CA ASN A 482 -19.07 12.54 5.29
C ASN A 482 -18.02 13.50 4.69
N ASP A 483 -16.81 13.57 5.26
CA ASP A 483 -15.76 14.47 4.77
C ASP A 483 -15.10 13.95 3.47
N PRO A 484 -15.11 14.71 2.35
CA PRO A 484 -14.57 14.26 1.07
C PRO A 484 -13.07 13.93 1.07
N GLN A 485 -12.27 14.64 1.86
CA GLN A 485 -10.82 14.41 1.93
C GLN A 485 -10.53 13.11 2.69
N ILE A 486 -11.24 12.88 3.80
CA ILE A 486 -11.13 11.63 4.56
C ILE A 486 -11.64 10.45 3.72
N LEU A 487 -12.75 10.60 2.99
CA LEU A 487 -13.25 9.59 2.08
C LEU A 487 -12.28 9.25 0.95
N THR A 488 -11.45 10.20 0.52
CA THR A 488 -10.39 9.95 -0.47
C THR A 488 -9.28 9.09 0.13
N PHE A 489 -8.83 9.42 1.34
CA PHE A 489 -7.89 8.59 2.10
C PHE A 489 -8.44 7.17 2.32
N ILE A 490 -9.70 7.05 2.75
CA ILE A 490 -10.35 5.75 3.00
C ILE A 490 -10.42 4.92 1.71
N ARG A 491 -10.80 5.53 0.57
CA ARG A 491 -10.86 4.82 -0.73
C ARG A 491 -9.50 4.29 -1.16
N GLN A 492 -8.45 5.10 -1.04
CA GLN A 492 -7.09 4.66 -1.34
C GLN A 492 -6.67 3.50 -0.44
N ARG A 493 -6.99 3.58 0.86
CA ARG A 493 -6.68 2.52 1.82
C ARG A 493 -7.46 1.23 1.55
N ILE A 494 -8.73 1.32 1.18
CA ILE A 494 -9.55 0.18 0.75
C ILE A 494 -8.93 -0.51 -0.46
N GLY A 495 -8.61 0.23 -1.52
CA GLY A 495 -8.02 -0.38 -2.72
C GLY A 495 -6.69 -1.10 -2.44
N PHE A 496 -5.83 -0.52 -1.59
CA PHE A 496 -4.61 -1.18 -1.13
C PHE A 496 -4.91 -2.47 -0.35
N LEU A 497 -5.87 -2.43 0.58
CA LEU A 497 -6.25 -3.58 1.40
C LEU A 497 -6.99 -4.66 0.60
N GLU A 498 -7.78 -4.31 -0.41
CA GLU A 498 -8.41 -5.26 -1.34
C GLU A 498 -7.35 -6.06 -2.08
N GLN A 499 -6.33 -5.39 -2.62
CA GLN A 499 -5.21 -6.06 -3.26
C GLN A 499 -4.50 -7.01 -2.28
N LYS A 500 -4.15 -6.52 -1.08
CA LYS A 500 -3.47 -7.34 -0.06
C LYS A 500 -4.30 -8.54 0.39
N THR A 501 -5.60 -8.34 0.62
CA THR A 501 -6.53 -9.42 1.01
C THR A 501 -6.69 -10.44 -0.12
N ALA A 502 -6.69 -10.01 -1.38
CA ALA A 502 -6.71 -10.93 -2.53
C ALA A 502 -5.42 -11.74 -2.61
N GLU A 503 -4.25 -11.12 -2.41
CA GLU A 503 -2.96 -11.79 -2.32
C GLU A 503 -2.95 -12.87 -1.22
N ASP A 504 -3.41 -12.51 -0.01
CA ASP A 504 -3.52 -13.42 1.14
C ASP A 504 -4.43 -14.62 0.81
N ARG A 505 -5.63 -14.36 0.24
CA ARG A 505 -6.60 -15.41 -0.13
C ARG A 505 -6.08 -16.34 -1.22
N MET A 506 -5.37 -15.83 -2.22
CA MET A 506 -4.76 -16.66 -3.26
C MET A 506 -3.74 -17.62 -2.67
N TRP A 507 -2.90 -17.13 -1.75
CA TRP A 507 -1.94 -17.96 -1.05
C TRP A 507 -2.61 -19.02 -0.16
N GLU A 508 -3.60 -18.64 0.63
CA GLU A 508 -4.38 -19.57 1.47
C GLU A 508 -5.06 -20.67 0.64
N SER A 509 -5.65 -20.29 -0.51
CA SER A 509 -6.25 -21.24 -1.44
C SER A 509 -5.21 -22.23 -1.97
N LEU A 510 -4.04 -21.75 -2.39
CA LEU A 510 -2.94 -22.60 -2.85
C LEU A 510 -2.48 -23.55 -1.75
N GLN A 511 -2.30 -23.06 -0.52
CA GLN A 511 -1.90 -23.89 0.61
C GLN A 511 -2.93 -24.99 0.92
N SER A 512 -4.21 -24.66 0.86
CA SER A 512 -5.31 -25.63 0.98
C SER A 512 -5.23 -26.69 -0.13
N ASP A 513 -5.03 -26.25 -1.38
CA ASP A 513 -4.91 -27.14 -2.53
C ASP A 513 -3.71 -28.09 -2.42
N LEU A 514 -2.55 -27.61 -1.95
CA LEU A 514 -1.35 -28.42 -1.75
C LEU A 514 -1.54 -29.50 -0.66
N LYS A 515 -2.36 -29.22 0.35
CA LYS A 515 -2.69 -30.13 1.46
C LYS A 515 -3.75 -31.18 1.11
N ARG A 516 -4.38 -31.11 -0.07
CA ARG A 516 -5.42 -32.07 -0.46
C ARG A 516 -4.86 -33.51 -0.45
N PRO A 517 -5.57 -34.46 0.17
CA PRO A 517 -5.14 -35.85 0.22
C PRO A 517 -5.15 -36.48 -1.17
N GLY A 518 -4.19 -37.38 -1.45
CA GLY A 518 -4.08 -38.07 -2.74
C GLY A 518 -3.48 -37.24 -3.88
N LEU A 519 -3.08 -36.00 -3.63
CA LEU A 519 -2.46 -35.16 -4.66
C LEU A 519 -1.02 -35.62 -4.96
N ASN A 520 -0.75 -35.90 -6.24
CA ASN A 520 0.58 -36.28 -6.72
C ASN A 520 1.58 -35.11 -6.58
N GLU A 521 2.83 -35.42 -6.26
CA GLU A 521 3.96 -34.48 -6.21
C GLU A 521 4.11 -33.66 -7.50
N MET A 522 3.93 -34.28 -8.67
CA MET A 522 3.99 -33.55 -9.94
C MET A 522 2.87 -32.51 -10.07
N THR A 523 1.68 -32.84 -9.59
CA THR A 523 0.55 -31.90 -9.55
C THR A 523 0.82 -30.77 -8.58
N ARG A 524 1.42 -31.05 -7.41
CA ARG A 524 1.85 -30.01 -6.46
C ARG A 524 2.86 -29.05 -7.08
N ILE A 525 3.89 -29.58 -7.78
CA ILE A 525 4.87 -28.76 -8.51
C ILE A 525 4.16 -27.88 -9.55
N SER A 526 3.26 -28.45 -10.35
CA SER A 526 2.52 -27.70 -11.37
C SER A 526 1.63 -26.60 -10.78
N LEU A 527 1.00 -26.82 -9.63
CA LEU A 527 0.24 -25.79 -8.92
C LEU A 527 1.14 -24.63 -8.46
N LEU A 528 2.32 -24.95 -7.92
CA LEU A 528 3.32 -23.97 -7.51
C LEU A 528 3.88 -23.19 -8.71
N ASP A 529 4.21 -23.87 -9.82
CA ASP A 529 4.68 -23.23 -11.06
C ASP A 529 3.64 -22.26 -11.64
N ARG A 530 2.37 -22.67 -11.65
CA ARG A 530 1.27 -21.81 -12.10
C ARG A 530 1.16 -20.57 -11.21
N TYR A 531 1.19 -20.74 -9.89
CA TYR A 531 1.16 -19.62 -8.96
C TYR A 531 2.35 -18.67 -9.16
N LEU A 532 3.55 -19.19 -9.38
CA LEU A 532 4.75 -18.38 -9.64
C LEU A 532 4.69 -17.61 -10.96
N THR A 533 3.98 -18.15 -11.96
CA THR A 533 3.79 -17.50 -13.27
C THR A 533 2.87 -16.27 -13.17
N GLU A 534 1.92 -16.27 -12.24
CA GLU A 534 0.99 -15.16 -12.00
C GLU A 534 1.64 -13.95 -11.30
N SER A 535 2.96 -13.93 -11.17
CA SER A 535 3.75 -12.85 -10.53
C SER A 535 3.27 -12.51 -9.12
N PRO A 536 3.28 -13.48 -8.19
CA PRO A 536 2.81 -13.26 -6.82
C PRO A 536 3.75 -12.31 -6.07
N PRO A 537 3.27 -11.73 -4.94
CA PRO A 537 4.07 -10.87 -4.07
C PRO A 537 5.36 -11.58 -3.64
N GLU A 538 6.44 -10.81 -3.46
CA GLU A 538 7.78 -11.33 -3.21
C GLU A 538 7.86 -12.29 -2.00
N HIS A 539 7.16 -11.97 -0.92
CA HIS A 539 7.10 -12.84 0.26
C HIS A 539 6.45 -14.21 -0.03
N TYR A 540 5.33 -14.25 -0.78
CA TYR A 540 4.71 -15.52 -1.15
C TYR A 540 5.45 -16.23 -2.28
N ARG A 541 6.09 -15.48 -3.18
CA ARG A 541 6.95 -16.02 -4.24
C ARG A 541 8.10 -16.83 -3.64
N SER A 542 8.82 -16.26 -2.68
CA SER A 542 9.94 -16.94 -2.00
C SER A 542 9.47 -18.19 -1.24
N GLN A 543 8.33 -18.14 -0.55
CA GLN A 543 7.74 -19.32 0.10
C GLN A 543 7.34 -20.41 -0.92
N ALA A 544 6.68 -20.04 -2.02
CA ALA A 544 6.28 -20.95 -3.08
C ALA A 544 7.50 -21.62 -3.75
N GLN A 545 8.55 -20.87 -4.03
CA GLN A 545 9.82 -21.37 -4.57
C GLN A 545 10.49 -22.35 -3.60
N ALA A 546 10.58 -22.00 -2.32
CA ALA A 546 11.16 -22.87 -1.30
C ALA A 546 10.43 -24.22 -1.20
N LEU A 547 9.09 -24.20 -1.20
CA LEU A 547 8.26 -25.40 -1.21
C LEU A 547 8.46 -26.23 -2.48
N ARG A 548 8.46 -25.58 -3.64
CA ARG A 548 8.67 -26.24 -4.94
C ARG A 548 10.01 -26.96 -4.98
N ASP A 549 11.07 -26.24 -4.61
CA ASP A 549 12.42 -26.78 -4.68
C ASP A 549 12.63 -27.87 -3.63
N GLN A 550 11.96 -27.78 -2.47
CA GLN A 550 11.94 -28.88 -1.51
C GLN A 550 11.34 -30.15 -2.12
N ILE A 551 10.17 -30.06 -2.75
CA ILE A 551 9.52 -31.22 -3.39
C ILE A 551 10.40 -31.80 -4.50
N ILE A 552 11.00 -30.95 -5.34
CA ILE A 552 11.91 -31.39 -6.41
C ILE A 552 13.14 -32.09 -5.83
N ARG A 553 13.76 -31.54 -4.79
CA ARG A 553 14.92 -32.15 -4.12
C ARG A 553 14.57 -33.51 -3.53
N GLU A 554 13.45 -33.61 -2.80
CA GLU A 554 13.00 -34.88 -2.20
C GLU A 554 12.71 -35.94 -3.26
N ARG A 555 12.06 -35.56 -4.36
CA ARG A 555 11.79 -36.46 -5.48
C ARG A 555 13.08 -36.94 -6.14
N THR A 556 13.99 -36.01 -6.46
CA THR A 556 15.28 -36.31 -7.09
C THR A 556 16.10 -37.26 -6.24
N ARG A 557 16.12 -37.05 -4.91
CA ARG A 557 16.78 -37.95 -3.96
C ARG A 557 16.20 -39.37 -4.03
N ARG A 558 14.87 -39.52 -4.00
CA ARG A 558 14.22 -40.84 -4.09
C ARG A 558 14.49 -41.55 -5.43
N GLU A 559 14.49 -40.79 -6.53
CA GLU A 559 14.82 -41.32 -7.86
C GLU A 559 16.29 -41.79 -7.92
N GLN A 560 17.22 -41.02 -7.34
CA GLN A 560 18.63 -41.40 -7.23
C GLN A 560 18.82 -42.66 -6.37
N GLU A 561 18.19 -42.73 -5.20
CA GLU A 561 18.23 -43.91 -4.33
C GLU A 561 17.71 -45.17 -5.04
N SER A 562 16.59 -45.04 -5.77
CA SER A 562 16.04 -46.16 -6.57
C SER A 562 16.99 -46.60 -7.69
N LEU A 563 17.62 -45.64 -8.37
CA LEU A 563 18.58 -45.93 -9.44
C LEU A 563 19.84 -46.61 -8.89
N GLU A 564 20.37 -46.12 -7.78
CA GLU A 564 21.51 -46.73 -7.09
C GLU A 564 21.20 -48.16 -6.65
N GLU A 565 20.03 -48.39 -6.06
CA GLU A 565 19.61 -49.73 -5.65
C GLU A 565 19.51 -50.67 -6.87
N ARG A 566 18.91 -50.22 -7.97
CA ARG A 566 18.87 -50.99 -9.23
C ARG A 566 20.27 -51.30 -9.76
N ARG A 567 21.19 -50.33 -9.71
CA ARG A 567 22.60 -50.52 -10.11
C ARG A 567 23.30 -51.54 -9.23
N ARG A 568 23.11 -51.48 -7.91
CA ARG A 568 23.65 -52.46 -6.95
C ARG A 568 23.12 -53.86 -7.21
N GLN A 569 21.81 -54.00 -7.43
CA GLN A 569 21.18 -55.28 -7.75
C GLN A 569 21.71 -55.87 -9.06
N ALA A 570 21.85 -55.04 -10.10
CA ALA A 570 22.41 -55.47 -11.39
C ALA A 570 23.88 -55.92 -11.26
N ALA A 571 24.70 -55.18 -10.49
CA ALA A 571 26.10 -55.54 -10.26
C ALA A 571 26.23 -56.88 -9.50
N LEU A 572 25.41 -57.09 -8.47
CA LEU A 572 25.39 -58.34 -7.72
C LEU A 572 24.94 -59.53 -8.59
N ALA A 573 23.93 -59.32 -9.45
CA ALA A 573 23.46 -60.34 -10.39
C ALA A 573 24.58 -60.75 -11.37
N LEU A 574 25.29 -59.77 -11.94
CA LEU A 574 26.43 -60.02 -12.81
C LEU A 574 27.55 -60.78 -12.09
N GLN A 575 27.86 -60.39 -10.86
CA GLN A 575 28.89 -61.06 -10.05
C GLN A 575 28.52 -62.54 -9.78
N ARG A 576 27.25 -62.82 -9.48
CA ARG A 576 26.76 -64.20 -9.30
C ARG A 576 26.90 -65.02 -10.57
N GLN A 577 26.48 -64.47 -11.71
CA GLN A 577 26.62 -65.15 -13.00
C GLN A 577 28.09 -65.50 -13.30
N GLN A 578 29.00 -64.54 -13.12
CA GLN A 578 30.44 -64.78 -13.34
C GLN A 578 31.01 -65.83 -12.38
N ALA A 579 30.55 -65.85 -11.12
CA ALA A 579 30.98 -66.86 -10.15
C ALA A 579 30.50 -68.26 -10.54
N GLU A 580 29.26 -68.39 -11.02
CA GLU A 580 28.70 -69.65 -11.51
C GLU A 580 29.44 -70.16 -12.74
N GLU A 581 29.74 -69.29 -13.72
CA GLU A 581 30.51 -69.65 -14.92
C GLU A 581 31.93 -70.13 -14.57
N ARG A 582 32.60 -69.42 -13.65
CA ARG A 582 33.92 -69.83 -13.14
C ARG A 582 33.87 -71.16 -12.41
N ALA A 583 32.84 -71.42 -11.60
CA ALA A 583 32.65 -72.69 -10.91
C ALA A 583 32.45 -73.85 -11.90
N ARG A 584 31.60 -73.68 -12.92
CA ARG A 584 31.40 -74.67 -13.99
C ARG A 584 32.69 -74.96 -14.76
N ALA A 585 33.45 -73.92 -15.09
CA ALA A 585 34.73 -74.07 -15.78
C ALA A 585 35.78 -74.80 -14.91
N ALA A 586 35.82 -74.51 -13.61
CA ALA A 586 36.71 -75.20 -12.67
C ALA A 586 36.35 -76.69 -12.53
N GLU A 587 35.06 -77.01 -12.44
CA GLU A 587 34.56 -78.39 -12.38
C GLU A 587 34.93 -79.19 -13.64
N ALA A 588 34.71 -78.61 -14.84
CA ALA A 588 35.07 -79.24 -16.10
C ALA A 588 36.57 -79.53 -16.23
N ARG A 589 37.43 -78.60 -15.76
CA ARG A 589 38.89 -78.80 -15.72
C ARG A 589 39.26 -79.94 -14.79
N ALA A 590 38.73 -79.96 -13.57
CA ALA A 590 39.00 -81.02 -12.59
C ALA A 590 38.56 -82.39 -13.11
N ARG A 591 37.42 -82.48 -13.80
CA ARG A 591 36.94 -83.70 -14.46
C ARG A 591 37.94 -84.21 -15.50
N LEU A 592 38.38 -83.35 -16.41
CA LEU A 592 39.34 -83.72 -17.44
C LEU A 592 40.69 -84.15 -16.86
N GLU A 593 41.18 -83.44 -15.84
CA GLU A 593 42.41 -83.80 -15.12
C GLU A 593 42.31 -85.17 -14.43
N ASN A 594 41.18 -85.48 -13.81
CA ASN A 594 40.92 -86.78 -13.18
C ASN A 594 40.93 -87.91 -14.21
N ALA A 595 40.18 -87.75 -15.31
CA ALA A 595 40.13 -88.73 -16.39
C ALA A 595 41.51 -88.93 -17.05
N THR A 596 42.26 -87.84 -17.24
CA THR A 596 43.64 -87.87 -17.76
C THR A 596 44.56 -88.66 -16.83
N ARG A 597 44.50 -88.41 -15.52
CA ARG A 597 45.29 -89.15 -14.52
C ARG A 597 44.94 -90.63 -14.51
N GLU A 598 43.67 -90.99 -14.60
CA GLU A 598 43.23 -92.38 -14.68
C GLU A 598 43.77 -93.06 -15.94
N MET A 599 43.60 -92.44 -17.11
CA MET A 599 44.09 -93.00 -18.38
C MET A 599 45.61 -93.15 -18.41
N ASN A 600 46.35 -92.20 -17.84
CA ASN A 600 47.80 -92.30 -17.73
C ASN A 600 48.24 -93.51 -16.89
N ARG A 601 47.55 -93.82 -15.79
CA ARG A 601 47.82 -95.01 -14.98
C ARG A 601 47.54 -96.29 -15.76
N ARG A 602 46.42 -96.35 -16.49
CA ARG A 602 46.02 -97.52 -17.30
C ARG A 602 46.98 -97.76 -18.47
N LEU A 603 47.43 -96.70 -19.14
CA LEU A 603 48.39 -96.78 -20.24
C LEU A 603 49.75 -97.35 -19.84
N ALA A 604 50.14 -97.26 -18.55
CA ALA A 604 51.40 -97.80 -18.07
C ALA A 604 51.58 -99.31 -18.36
N GLY A 605 50.49 -100.08 -18.38
CA GLY A 605 50.53 -101.52 -18.67
C GLY A 605 50.70 -101.88 -20.16
N VAL A 606 50.57 -100.92 -21.07
CA VAL A 606 50.53 -101.15 -22.54
C VAL A 606 51.45 -100.19 -23.32
N GLN A 607 52.44 -99.59 -22.66
CA GLN A 607 53.35 -98.59 -23.22
C GLN A 607 54.17 -99.07 -24.43
N GLN A 608 54.29 -100.40 -24.63
CA GLN A 608 54.98 -100.96 -25.80
C GLN A 608 54.30 -100.56 -27.12
N ARG A 609 52.98 -100.36 -27.12
CA ARG A 609 52.19 -99.94 -28.28
C ARG A 609 51.70 -98.49 -28.18
N PHE A 610 51.21 -98.07 -27.02
CA PHE A 610 50.61 -96.75 -26.85
C PHE A 610 51.54 -95.82 -26.09
N ILE A 611 52.17 -94.87 -26.80
CA ILE A 611 53.06 -93.87 -26.23
C ILE A 611 52.25 -92.63 -25.87
N ASN A 612 52.20 -92.28 -24.60
CA ASN A 612 51.63 -91.01 -24.17
C ASN A 612 52.56 -89.85 -24.53
N LEU A 613 52.04 -88.84 -25.24
CA LEU A 613 52.80 -87.65 -25.65
C LEU A 613 52.73 -86.52 -24.61
N ASN A 614 52.12 -86.76 -23.44
CA ASN A 614 51.99 -85.83 -22.30
C ASN A 614 51.33 -84.48 -22.64
N ASN A 615 50.61 -84.41 -23.75
CA ASN A 615 49.89 -83.23 -24.23
C ASN A 615 48.38 -83.51 -24.42
N GLY A 616 47.88 -84.56 -23.76
CA GLY A 616 46.51 -85.06 -23.90
C GLY A 616 46.29 -85.98 -25.09
N THR A 617 47.35 -86.39 -25.78
CA THR A 617 47.28 -87.31 -26.93
C THR A 617 48.16 -88.54 -26.73
N VAL A 618 47.85 -89.60 -27.46
CA VAL A 618 48.55 -90.88 -27.41
C VAL A 618 48.86 -91.37 -28.82
N GLN A 619 50.09 -91.82 -29.04
CA GLN A 619 50.54 -92.36 -30.32
C GLN A 619 50.47 -93.89 -30.30
N ASP A 620 49.77 -94.48 -31.26
CA ASP A 620 49.77 -95.93 -31.51
C ASP A 620 50.95 -96.28 -32.43
N ARG A 621 51.99 -96.94 -31.89
CA ARG A 621 53.18 -97.34 -32.65
C ARG A 621 52.89 -98.36 -33.74
N GLN A 622 51.81 -99.13 -33.61
CA GLN A 622 51.47 -100.15 -34.60
C GLN A 622 50.89 -99.54 -35.88
N THR A 623 50.10 -98.48 -35.73
CA THR A 623 49.40 -97.83 -36.86
C THR A 623 50.03 -96.49 -37.27
N GLY A 624 50.87 -95.92 -36.41
CA GLY A 624 51.46 -94.59 -36.57
C GLY A 624 50.50 -93.44 -36.23
N LYS A 625 49.23 -93.75 -35.91
CA LYS A 625 48.17 -92.76 -35.69
C LYS A 625 48.24 -92.14 -34.30
N ILE A 626 47.80 -90.89 -34.19
CA ILE A 626 47.66 -90.18 -32.92
C ILE A 626 46.19 -90.11 -32.55
N TRP A 627 45.89 -90.43 -31.31
CA TRP A 627 44.55 -90.45 -30.74
C TRP A 627 44.46 -89.47 -29.57
N MET A 628 43.25 -88.99 -29.28
CA MET A 628 43.01 -88.32 -28.01
C MET A 628 43.12 -89.32 -26.84
N LEU A 629 43.67 -88.86 -25.72
CA LEU A 629 43.96 -89.70 -24.57
C LEU A 629 42.69 -90.15 -23.83
N THR A 630 41.77 -89.22 -23.61
CA THR A 630 40.47 -89.42 -22.94
C THR A 630 39.34 -89.38 -23.97
N ASP A 631 38.16 -89.89 -23.63
CA ASP A 631 36.99 -89.82 -24.53
C ASP A 631 36.25 -88.46 -24.42
N SER A 632 35.23 -88.27 -25.24
CA SER A 632 34.42 -87.04 -25.26
C SER A 632 33.68 -86.74 -23.95
N GLU A 633 33.36 -87.75 -23.14
CA GLU A 633 32.67 -87.56 -21.86
C GLU A 633 33.60 -86.86 -20.85
N ALA A 634 34.89 -87.19 -20.84
CA ALA A 634 35.86 -86.50 -19.99
C ALA A 634 35.92 -84.97 -20.27
N HIS A 635 35.71 -84.56 -21.52
CA HIS A 635 35.73 -83.16 -21.93
C HIS A 635 34.38 -82.44 -21.74
N THR A 636 33.28 -83.13 -22.00
CA THR A 636 31.93 -82.52 -22.04
C THR A 636 31.11 -82.76 -20.77
N GLY A 637 31.47 -83.77 -19.98
CA GLY A 637 30.75 -84.21 -18.78
C GLY A 637 29.53 -85.08 -19.05
N GLN A 638 29.23 -85.40 -20.31
CA GLN A 638 28.07 -86.19 -20.71
C GLN A 638 28.39 -87.04 -21.95
N CYS A 639 27.59 -88.07 -22.20
CA CYS A 639 27.59 -88.75 -23.49
C CYS A 639 26.97 -87.85 -24.57
N LEU A 640 27.38 -88.06 -25.82
CA LEU A 640 27.03 -87.22 -26.97
C LEU A 640 26.24 -88.02 -28.00
N ASN A 641 25.25 -87.38 -28.61
CA ASN A 641 24.68 -87.91 -29.84
C ASN A 641 25.69 -87.82 -31.00
N PHE A 642 25.40 -88.44 -32.15
CA PHE A 642 26.34 -88.48 -33.26
C PHE A 642 26.69 -87.10 -33.83
N HIS A 643 25.71 -86.18 -33.90
CA HIS A 643 25.93 -84.83 -34.40
C HIS A 643 26.80 -84.01 -33.45
N GLU A 644 26.54 -84.10 -32.15
CA GLU A 644 27.34 -83.49 -31.09
C GLU A 644 28.76 -84.06 -31.06
N ALA A 645 28.91 -85.38 -31.19
CA ALA A 645 30.21 -86.03 -31.28
C ALA A 645 31.03 -85.53 -32.47
N ARG A 646 30.40 -85.40 -33.65
CA ARG A 646 31.06 -84.84 -34.84
C ARG A 646 31.49 -83.40 -34.62
N THR A 647 30.61 -82.57 -34.05
CA THR A 647 30.88 -81.16 -33.75
C THR A 647 31.98 -81.02 -32.70
N PHE A 648 31.96 -81.85 -31.65
CA PHE A 648 32.98 -81.92 -30.62
C PHE A 648 34.35 -82.20 -31.22
N VAL A 649 34.47 -83.24 -32.06
CA VAL A 649 35.74 -83.61 -32.68
C VAL A 649 36.22 -82.54 -33.67
N GLN A 650 35.32 -81.94 -34.45
CA GLN A 650 35.67 -80.87 -35.40
C GLN A 650 36.20 -79.60 -34.71
N ASN A 651 35.68 -79.29 -33.51
CA ASN A 651 36.10 -78.12 -32.74
C ASN A 651 37.21 -78.44 -31.72
N LEU A 652 37.68 -79.68 -31.68
CA LEU A 652 38.69 -80.12 -30.72
C LEU A 652 40.03 -79.45 -31.02
N ASN A 653 40.59 -78.76 -30.03
CA ASN A 653 41.96 -78.25 -30.06
C ASN A 653 42.76 -78.92 -28.95
N LEU A 654 43.49 -79.98 -29.31
CA LEU A 654 44.18 -80.86 -28.36
C LEU A 654 45.59 -81.17 -28.87
N GLY A 655 46.58 -81.16 -27.97
CA GLY A 655 47.97 -81.42 -28.32
C GLY A 655 48.59 -80.43 -29.32
N GLY A 656 47.99 -79.26 -29.51
CA GLY A 656 48.41 -78.27 -30.53
C GLY A 656 47.83 -78.51 -31.93
N HIS A 657 46.86 -79.43 -32.06
CA HIS A 657 46.29 -79.86 -33.33
C HIS A 657 44.78 -79.62 -33.39
N ARG A 658 44.28 -79.32 -34.60
CA ARG A 658 42.85 -79.05 -34.92
C ARG A 658 42.31 -79.93 -36.06
N ASP A 659 43.16 -80.75 -36.67
CA ASP A 659 42.84 -81.66 -37.78
C ASP A 659 42.28 -83.01 -37.28
N TRP A 660 41.56 -82.98 -36.16
CA TRP A 660 40.95 -84.15 -35.54
C TRP A 660 39.72 -84.61 -36.32
N ARG A 661 39.57 -85.92 -36.48
CA ARG A 661 38.39 -86.52 -37.11
C ARG A 661 37.84 -87.69 -36.32
N LEU A 662 36.57 -88.01 -36.57
CA LEU A 662 36.00 -89.25 -36.08
C LEU A 662 36.74 -90.45 -36.74
N PRO A 663 37.10 -91.48 -35.96
CA PRO A 663 37.68 -92.72 -36.46
C PRO A 663 36.76 -93.48 -37.42
N ARG A 664 37.29 -94.33 -38.27
CA ARG A 664 36.51 -95.34 -39.02
C ARG A 664 36.20 -96.54 -38.11
N GLU A 665 35.21 -97.35 -38.47
CA GLU A 665 34.87 -98.58 -37.71
C GLU A 665 36.11 -99.48 -37.60
N SER A 666 36.84 -99.62 -38.71
CA SER A 666 38.07 -100.41 -38.77
C SER A 666 39.18 -99.89 -37.84
N GLU A 667 39.30 -98.56 -37.67
CA GLU A 667 40.33 -97.94 -36.82
C GLU A 667 40.02 -98.13 -35.34
N LEU A 668 38.74 -98.02 -34.96
CA LEU A 668 38.29 -98.33 -33.60
C LEU A 668 38.45 -99.82 -33.29
N ALA A 669 38.08 -100.70 -34.21
CA ALA A 669 38.28 -102.14 -34.04
C ALA A 669 39.77 -102.46 -33.88
N GLN A 670 40.65 -101.83 -34.65
CA GLN A 670 42.10 -102.01 -34.59
C GLN A 670 42.69 -101.61 -33.23
N ILE A 671 42.19 -100.54 -32.60
CA ILE A 671 42.73 -100.05 -31.32
C ILE A 671 42.13 -100.79 -30.11
N PHE A 672 40.89 -101.28 -30.22
CA PHE A 672 40.18 -101.93 -29.10
C PHE A 672 40.22 -103.45 -29.08
N LYS A 673 40.36 -104.13 -30.22
CA LYS A 673 40.25 -105.61 -30.29
C LYS A 673 41.61 -106.32 -30.41
N ASN A 674 42.65 -105.63 -30.89
CA ASN A 674 43.97 -106.24 -31.10
C ASN A 674 44.89 -106.04 -29.89
N PRO A 675 45.47 -107.11 -29.30
CA PRO A 675 46.35 -106.99 -28.14
C PRO A 675 47.75 -106.45 -28.52
N PRO A 676 48.38 -105.61 -27.66
CA PRO A 676 47.78 -104.96 -26.50
C PRO A 676 46.72 -103.93 -26.93
N ALA A 677 45.51 -104.01 -26.36
CA ALA A 677 44.37 -103.15 -26.68
C ALA A 677 44.41 -101.85 -25.87
N TYR A 678 43.73 -100.80 -26.36
CA TYR A 678 43.66 -99.53 -25.64
C TYR A 678 42.90 -99.68 -24.31
N PRO A 679 43.47 -99.25 -23.17
CA PRO A 679 43.00 -99.67 -21.87
C PRO A 679 41.88 -98.75 -21.36
N LEU A 680 40.70 -98.85 -21.95
CA LEU A 680 39.55 -98.01 -21.62
C LEU A 680 39.03 -98.23 -20.18
N PRO A 681 38.46 -97.19 -19.54
CA PRO A 681 37.92 -97.30 -18.19
C PRO A 681 36.76 -98.30 -18.07
N ASP A 682 35.83 -98.21 -19.03
CA ASP A 682 34.68 -99.10 -19.14
C ASP A 682 34.67 -99.76 -20.54
N PRO A 683 34.93 -101.07 -20.64
CA PRO A 683 34.94 -101.78 -21.92
C PRO A 683 33.54 -101.91 -22.53
N ASN A 684 32.49 -101.70 -21.74
CA ASN A 684 31.11 -101.80 -22.19
C ASN A 684 30.62 -100.57 -22.96
N ARG A 685 31.35 -99.46 -22.88
CA ARG A 685 31.09 -98.25 -23.66
C ARG A 685 31.29 -98.50 -25.14
N TRP A 686 30.47 -97.84 -25.93
CA TRP A 686 30.51 -97.87 -27.37
C TRP A 686 30.87 -96.49 -27.90
N TYR A 687 31.65 -96.48 -28.97
CA TYR A 687 32.22 -95.25 -29.55
C TYR A 687 31.75 -95.05 -30.98
N TRP A 688 31.40 -93.81 -31.31
CA TRP A 688 30.99 -93.40 -32.64
C TRP A 688 32.12 -93.53 -33.64
N SER A 689 31.85 -94.19 -34.77
CA SER A 689 32.68 -94.11 -35.96
C SER A 689 32.18 -93.01 -36.91
N SER A 690 32.94 -92.72 -37.95
CA SER A 690 32.59 -91.80 -39.04
C SER A 690 31.61 -92.40 -40.07
N GLU A 691 31.21 -93.66 -39.92
CA GLU A 691 30.44 -94.42 -40.90
C GLU A 691 28.94 -94.36 -40.61
N LEU A 692 28.28 -93.32 -41.14
CA LEU A 692 26.83 -93.17 -41.18
C LEU A 692 26.28 -93.86 -42.44
N PHE A 693 25.26 -94.70 -42.27
CA PHE A 693 24.59 -95.40 -43.35
C PHE A 693 23.06 -95.46 -43.10
N SER A 694 22.29 -95.71 -44.15
CA SER A 694 20.84 -95.88 -44.03
C SER A 694 20.49 -97.36 -43.99
N ARG A 695 19.64 -97.75 -43.03
CA ARG A 695 19.06 -99.10 -42.92
C ARG A 695 17.55 -98.99 -43.05
N GLY A 696 17.05 -99.14 -44.28
CA GLY A 696 15.66 -98.83 -44.60
C GLY A 696 15.42 -97.31 -44.59
N TYR A 697 14.50 -96.84 -43.74
CA TYR A 697 14.17 -95.41 -43.60
C TYR A 697 14.90 -94.72 -42.43
N THR A 698 15.70 -95.46 -41.65
CA THR A 698 16.44 -94.91 -40.50
C THR A 698 17.92 -94.83 -40.81
N ASN A 699 18.56 -93.75 -40.36
CA ASN A 699 20.00 -93.64 -40.36
C ASN A 699 20.59 -94.35 -39.14
N GLU A 700 21.68 -95.08 -39.35
CA GLU A 700 22.44 -95.77 -38.34
C GLU A 700 23.92 -95.42 -38.50
N VAL A 701 24.66 -95.36 -37.39
CA VAL A 701 26.11 -95.15 -37.41
C VAL A 701 26.77 -96.41 -36.89
N ARG A 702 27.87 -96.84 -37.51
CA ARG A 702 28.68 -97.94 -36.99
C ARG A 702 29.35 -97.53 -35.68
N VAL A 703 29.37 -98.46 -34.74
CA VAL A 703 29.94 -98.24 -33.41
C VAL A 703 30.83 -99.40 -33.01
N VAL A 704 31.77 -99.14 -32.12
CA VAL A 704 32.68 -100.17 -31.63
C VAL A 704 32.76 -100.11 -30.11
N THR A 705 32.65 -101.27 -29.46
CA THR A 705 32.89 -101.47 -28.02
C THR A 705 34.29 -101.99 -27.76
N ALA A 706 34.80 -101.82 -26.54
CA ALA A 706 36.08 -102.40 -26.13
C ALA A 706 35.97 -103.75 -25.43
N ARG A 707 34.78 -104.36 -25.43
CA ARG A 707 34.54 -105.69 -24.82
C ARG A 707 35.40 -106.74 -25.51
N ASP A 708 35.98 -107.64 -24.72
CA ASP A 708 36.66 -108.82 -25.24
C ASP A 708 35.59 -109.78 -25.80
N GLU A 709 35.67 -110.04 -27.10
CA GLU A 709 34.68 -110.81 -27.85
C GLU A 709 35.44 -111.81 -28.73
N SER A 710 35.11 -113.10 -28.62
CA SER A 710 35.75 -114.16 -29.42
C SER A 710 35.50 -114.02 -30.92
N VAL A 711 34.43 -113.33 -31.31
CA VAL A 711 34.11 -112.93 -32.70
C VAL A 711 33.62 -111.49 -32.68
N PHE A 712 34.27 -110.62 -33.46
CA PHE A 712 33.86 -109.22 -33.60
C PHE A 712 32.48 -109.13 -34.27
N GLN A 713 31.48 -108.64 -33.54
CA GLN A 713 30.14 -108.39 -34.07
C GLN A 713 29.99 -106.91 -34.44
N ARG A 714 29.63 -106.64 -35.70
CA ARG A 714 29.34 -105.27 -36.14
C ARG A 714 28.08 -104.75 -35.46
N GLN A 715 28.21 -103.63 -34.76
CA GLN A 715 27.10 -102.96 -34.07
C GLN A 715 26.82 -101.60 -34.71
N SER A 716 25.57 -101.15 -34.59
CA SER A 716 25.15 -99.83 -35.05
C SER A 716 24.04 -99.27 -34.15
N HIS A 717 24.02 -97.95 -34.02
CA HIS A 717 23.00 -97.24 -33.26
C HIS A 717 22.45 -96.05 -34.08
N GLY A 718 21.24 -95.61 -33.74
CA GLY A 718 20.63 -94.43 -34.34
C GLY A 718 21.37 -93.14 -33.91
N PRO A 719 21.51 -92.12 -34.77
CA PRO A 719 22.36 -90.96 -34.52
C PRO A 719 21.96 -90.12 -33.29
N GLU A 720 20.70 -90.20 -32.84
CA GLU A 720 20.20 -89.48 -31.67
C GLU A 720 20.53 -90.15 -30.32
N THR A 721 21.06 -91.38 -30.36
CA THR A 721 21.36 -92.15 -29.13
C THR A 721 22.60 -91.60 -28.42
N CYS A 722 22.74 -91.86 -27.12
CA CYS A 722 23.86 -91.35 -26.35
C CYS A 722 25.08 -92.26 -26.47
N GLY A 723 26.16 -91.77 -27.08
CA GLY A 723 27.41 -92.49 -27.29
C GLY A 723 28.64 -91.67 -26.89
N HIS A 724 29.83 -92.20 -27.16
CA HIS A 724 31.10 -91.56 -26.81
C HIS A 724 31.93 -91.38 -28.08
N ALA A 725 32.84 -90.42 -28.10
CA ALA A 725 33.71 -90.19 -29.24
C ALA A 725 35.17 -90.18 -28.85
N PHE A 726 35.98 -90.83 -29.69
CA PHE A 726 37.40 -90.58 -29.78
C PHE A 726 37.67 -89.73 -31.02
N ALA A 727 38.80 -89.05 -30.99
CA ALA A 727 39.36 -88.33 -32.12
C ALA A 727 40.67 -89.00 -32.53
N ILE A 728 40.85 -89.17 -33.84
CA ILE A 728 42.07 -89.69 -34.46
C ILE A 728 42.62 -88.67 -35.45
N ARG A 729 43.94 -88.66 -35.62
CA ARG A 729 44.62 -87.94 -36.71
C ARG A 729 45.74 -88.78 -37.36
N PRO A 730 46.10 -88.47 -38.62
CA PRO A 730 47.01 -89.28 -39.43
C PRO A 730 48.42 -89.46 -38.87
#